data_AF-A0A7X7U0X5-F1
#
_entry.id   AF-A0A7X7U0X5-F1
#
_cell.length_a   1.000
_cell.length_b   1.000
_cell.length_c   1.000
_cell.angle_alpha   90.00
_cell.angle_beta   90.00
_cell.angle_gamma   90.00
#
_symmetry.space_group_name_H-M   'P 1'
#
loop_
_entity.id
_entity.type
_entity.pdbx_description
1 polymer ?
#
loop_
_entity_poly.entity_id
_entity_poly.type
_entity_poly.pdbx_seq_one_letter_code
_entity_poly.pdbx_strand_id
1 'polypeptide(L)'
;MINFQAERLRRLPQRPGEIWQGGITRLPLWVRADEEGLPDPVRSWAAGWVSLQTRAVFLSDGYTETSGQAEALLDALVDLAYDKKQAGYRPGKVQVCEPLLAESLRTQLEGSGITVELTARSFILERTLTDAAEATRPYLPMPCGPMDAEGVTVEMMRAYATAAAELYRARPWELLDNDDLIVLESPVPDEVLKHICVLGARGEFTGLCFHESPKTLQECSVNQGSQWMMPGRHWHLRFDPIDGISYGDVDLWERFDLPVAGPNAYPFAVCYETKGPYRRPGPMELAFFEGFMRALAQSTEQDFDSGRWTRRVDTFDEPMEFAFTLPDVLAPEKPRDPNLPLASPLVMDRVSAQIDRMLAGQDFKTREEYEAFMQANVFGKTIEEFVPETSLEKAQDIVFRAYSVKGRRQIHMARQALAVDPDCADAHILLAERTPLQDKQLEFFTEALKAAERTLAPDVFEKHAGRFWRVTETRPYVRAKFRLAECLIKAARLEEAADHLRGLLRLNPDDILGARFWLWPCLLRLGKDSEVEKLLKQSKRDKGDCTWVYTRALLTFRQKGETPLARRHLNQAIKNNPICAEYLMHGKGFPKPTPDGRDLFYDDEGCYCADVLAAAWHETAGAAEWLDERIGWSAEPDFDDEEAEQGGE
;
A
#
# COMPACT_ATOMS: atom_id res chain seq x y z
N MET A 1 4.41 57.44 -11.96
CA MET A 1 5.62 56.67 -11.58
C MET A 1 6.21 56.11 -12.86
N ILE A 2 7.50 56.31 -13.12
CA ILE A 2 8.18 55.80 -14.31
C ILE A 2 8.26 54.27 -14.17
N ASN A 3 7.70 53.51 -15.11
CA ASN A 3 7.80 52.06 -15.09
C ASN A 3 9.22 51.64 -15.55
N PHE A 4 10.02 51.16 -14.61
CA PHE A 4 11.43 50.82 -14.80
C PHE A 4 11.65 49.75 -15.90
N GLN A 5 10.73 48.78 -16.04
CA GLN A 5 10.84 47.73 -17.04
C GLN A 5 10.58 48.24 -18.47
N ALA A 6 9.61 49.15 -18.65
CA ALA A 6 9.35 49.79 -19.93
C ALA A 6 10.57 50.59 -20.44
N GLU A 7 11.27 51.27 -19.53
CA GLU A 7 12.49 52.00 -19.89
C GLU A 7 13.65 51.06 -20.25
N ARG A 8 13.79 49.94 -19.54
CA ARG A 8 14.76 48.88 -19.90
C ARG A 8 14.50 48.38 -21.33
N LEU A 9 13.27 47.97 -21.64
CA LEU A 9 12.90 47.53 -22.99
C LEU A 9 13.18 48.59 -24.06
N ARG A 10 13.00 49.88 -23.73
CA ARG A 10 13.28 51.00 -24.65
C ARG A 10 14.74 51.07 -25.11
N ARG A 11 15.69 50.53 -24.34
CA ARG A 11 17.13 50.52 -24.66
C ARG A 11 17.51 49.47 -25.72
N LEU A 12 16.65 48.50 -25.99
CA LEU A 12 16.87 47.48 -27.02
C LEU A 12 16.48 47.98 -28.41
N PRO A 13 17.02 47.40 -29.51
CA PRO A 13 16.50 47.65 -30.84
C PRO A 13 15.07 47.11 -30.94
N GLN A 14 14.19 47.84 -31.64
CA GLN A 14 12.80 47.42 -31.86
C GLN A 14 12.65 46.71 -33.22
N ARG A 15 11.89 45.61 -33.24
CA ARG A 15 11.43 44.97 -34.47
C ARG A 15 9.92 45.18 -34.63
N PRO A 16 9.47 46.18 -35.41
CA PRO A 16 8.06 46.58 -35.46
C PRO A 16 7.12 45.49 -36.02
N GLY A 17 7.64 44.63 -36.90
CA GLY A 17 6.88 43.52 -37.45
C GLY A 17 6.71 42.35 -36.50
N GLU A 18 7.49 42.29 -35.41
CA GLU A 18 7.52 41.13 -34.54
C GLU A 18 6.31 41.11 -33.58
N ILE A 19 5.65 39.94 -33.50
CA ILE A 19 4.53 39.69 -32.59
C ILE A 19 4.88 38.56 -31.64
N TRP A 20 4.81 38.83 -30.34
CA TRP A 20 4.97 37.81 -29.31
C TRP A 20 3.64 37.53 -28.62
N GLN A 21 3.36 36.26 -28.37
CA GLN A 21 2.20 35.83 -27.60
C GLN A 21 2.64 35.44 -26.20
N GLY A 22 1.94 35.94 -25.19
CA GLY A 22 2.30 35.75 -23.79
C GLY A 22 1.14 35.23 -22.96
N GLY A 23 1.46 34.46 -21.93
CA GLY A 23 0.48 33.94 -20.99
C GLY A 23 1.14 33.26 -19.80
N ILE A 24 0.28 32.89 -18.85
CA ILE A 24 0.66 32.11 -17.68
C ILE A 24 0.28 30.65 -17.92
N THR A 25 1.16 29.74 -17.57
CA THR A 25 0.92 28.28 -17.66
C THR A 25 1.27 27.60 -16.34
N ARG A 26 0.67 26.44 -16.07
CA ARG A 26 1.08 25.57 -14.97
C ARG A 26 2.24 24.70 -15.41
N LEU A 27 3.28 24.61 -14.59
CA LEU A 27 4.39 23.68 -14.81
C LEU A 27 3.98 22.25 -14.40
N PRO A 28 4.44 21.20 -15.12
CA PRO A 28 4.24 19.82 -14.74
C PRO A 28 5.23 19.41 -13.63
N LEU A 29 5.28 20.22 -12.56
CA LEU A 29 6.12 20.01 -11.39
C LEU A 29 5.32 20.31 -10.13
N TRP A 30 5.40 19.42 -9.15
CA TRP A 30 4.91 19.62 -7.80
C TRP A 30 6.01 20.21 -6.92
N VAL A 31 5.71 21.29 -6.20
CA VAL A 31 6.54 21.81 -5.10
C VAL A 31 6.03 21.18 -3.80
N ARG A 32 6.92 20.52 -3.05
CA ARG A 32 6.58 19.74 -1.86
C ARG A 32 6.89 20.49 -0.55
N ALA A 33 6.24 20.02 0.52
CA ALA A 33 6.24 20.59 1.87
C ALA A 33 7.63 20.73 2.51
N ASP A 34 8.56 19.85 2.15
CA ASP A 34 9.92 19.78 2.68
C ASP A 34 10.83 20.93 2.22
N GLU A 35 10.43 21.69 1.18
CA GLU A 35 11.19 22.84 0.68
C GLU A 35 10.65 24.20 1.19
N GLU A 36 9.33 24.35 1.44
CA GLU A 36 8.72 25.65 1.80
C GLU A 36 7.65 25.62 2.91
N GLY A 37 7.39 24.48 3.57
CA GLY A 37 6.43 24.41 4.68
C GLY A 37 4.94 24.49 4.28
N LEU A 38 4.63 24.20 3.01
CA LEU A 38 3.26 24.10 2.51
C LEU A 38 2.62 22.75 2.91
N PRO A 39 1.37 22.72 3.43
CA PRO A 39 0.74 21.47 3.90
C PRO A 39 0.34 20.51 2.76
N ASP A 40 0.15 21.02 1.53
CA ASP A 40 -0.27 20.26 0.35
C ASP A 40 0.68 20.53 -0.83
N PRO A 41 0.93 19.57 -1.72
CA PRO A 41 1.74 19.79 -2.91
C PRO A 41 1.09 20.84 -3.82
N VAL A 42 1.84 21.86 -4.22
CA VAL A 42 1.34 22.97 -5.06
C VAL A 42 2.01 22.92 -6.43
N ARG A 43 1.23 23.10 -7.50
CA ARG A 43 1.78 23.29 -8.85
C ARG A 43 2.30 24.71 -9.03
N SER A 44 3.54 24.83 -9.49
CA SER A 44 4.10 26.13 -9.87
C SER A 44 3.45 26.66 -11.15
N TRP A 45 3.33 27.98 -11.19
CA TRP A 45 3.04 28.76 -12.38
C TRP A 45 4.34 29.19 -13.04
N ALA A 46 4.29 29.41 -14.35
CA ALA A 46 5.34 30.09 -15.08
C ALA A 46 4.75 31.06 -16.09
N ALA A 47 5.42 32.20 -16.28
CA ALA A 47 5.11 33.12 -17.36
C ALA A 47 5.89 32.73 -18.61
N GLY A 48 5.25 32.76 -19.76
CA GLY A 48 5.90 32.40 -21.01
C GLY A 48 5.56 33.31 -22.17
N TRP A 49 6.50 33.39 -23.11
CA TRP A 49 6.40 34.16 -24.35
C TRP A 49 6.84 33.33 -25.55
N VAL A 50 6.05 33.41 -26.62
CA VAL A 50 6.33 32.74 -27.90
C VAL A 50 6.40 33.77 -29.02
N SER A 51 7.51 33.83 -29.74
CA SER A 51 7.58 34.60 -30.98
C SER A 51 6.84 33.90 -32.12
N LEU A 52 5.96 34.65 -32.81
CA LEU A 52 5.25 34.12 -33.97
C LEU A 52 6.12 34.03 -35.23
N GLN A 53 7.19 34.82 -35.34
CA GLN A 53 8.12 34.73 -36.48
C GLN A 53 9.24 33.73 -36.24
N THR A 54 9.98 33.86 -35.13
CA THR A 54 11.18 33.05 -34.89
C THR A 54 10.87 31.72 -34.23
N ARG A 55 9.64 31.56 -33.69
CA ARG A 55 9.25 30.41 -32.87
C ARG A 55 10.11 30.23 -31.62
N ALA A 56 10.82 31.27 -31.20
CA ALA A 56 11.52 31.28 -29.92
C ALA A 56 10.50 31.19 -28.78
N VAL A 57 10.82 30.39 -27.77
CA VAL A 57 9.96 30.10 -26.62
C VAL A 57 10.76 30.40 -25.37
N PHE A 58 10.21 31.25 -24.53
CA PHE A 58 10.76 31.54 -23.21
C PHE A 58 9.75 31.17 -22.14
N LEU A 59 10.24 30.61 -21.05
CA LEU A 59 9.49 30.25 -19.86
C LEU A 59 10.29 30.77 -18.66
N SER A 60 9.61 31.48 -17.75
CA SER A 60 10.22 31.92 -16.49
C SER A 60 10.51 30.74 -15.57
N ASP A 61 11.28 31.00 -14.52
CA ASP A 61 11.31 30.11 -13.37
C ASP A 61 9.90 29.95 -12.76
N GLY A 62 9.68 28.81 -12.10
CA GLY A 62 8.40 28.48 -11.48
C GLY A 62 8.16 29.29 -10.20
N TYR A 63 6.92 29.71 -9.98
CA TYR A 63 6.48 30.41 -8.76
C TYR A 63 5.12 29.87 -8.27
N THR A 64 4.88 29.90 -6.96
CA THR A 64 3.70 29.27 -6.33
C THR A 64 2.57 30.27 -6.03
N GLU A 65 2.88 31.56 -5.90
CA GLU A 65 1.90 32.61 -5.62
C GLU A 65 1.05 32.97 -6.84
N THR A 66 -0.26 33.17 -6.64
CA THR A 66 -1.15 33.71 -7.68
C THR A 66 -1.14 35.24 -7.72
N SER A 67 -0.71 35.90 -6.64
CA SER A 67 -0.39 37.33 -6.64
C SER A 67 0.86 37.59 -7.49
N GLY A 68 0.82 38.60 -8.34
CA GLY A 68 2.01 39.02 -9.10
C GLY A 68 2.19 38.40 -10.49
N GLN A 69 1.19 37.66 -11.00
CA GLN A 69 1.27 37.04 -12.34
C GLN A 69 1.52 38.06 -13.47
N ALA A 70 0.99 39.27 -13.35
CA ALA A 70 1.22 40.33 -14.34
C ALA A 70 2.68 40.80 -14.33
N GLU A 71 3.27 40.98 -13.15
CA GLU A 71 4.69 41.30 -12.97
C GLU A 71 5.58 40.16 -13.50
N ALA A 72 5.27 38.91 -13.15
CA ALA A 72 6.00 37.75 -13.66
C ALA A 72 5.97 37.67 -15.21
N LEU A 73 4.81 37.97 -15.81
CA LEU A 73 4.67 38.02 -17.26
C LEU A 73 5.48 39.16 -17.90
N LEU A 74 5.55 40.32 -17.24
CA LEU A 74 6.39 41.43 -17.69
C LEU A 74 7.88 41.11 -17.55
N ASP A 75 8.30 40.50 -16.44
CA ASP A 75 9.70 40.14 -16.22
C ASP A 75 10.16 39.09 -17.25
N ALA A 76 9.33 38.08 -17.52
CA ALA A 76 9.58 37.10 -18.59
C ALA A 76 9.68 37.77 -19.98
N LEU A 77 8.92 38.84 -20.24
CA LEU A 77 9.02 39.60 -21.49
C LEU A 77 10.39 40.28 -21.61
N VAL A 78 10.86 40.87 -20.50
CA VAL A 78 12.15 41.55 -20.43
C VAL A 78 13.28 40.55 -20.60
N ASP A 79 13.21 39.40 -19.93
CA ASP A 79 14.26 38.38 -20.00
C ASP A 79 14.39 37.81 -21.42
N LEU A 80 13.28 37.47 -22.08
CA LEU A 80 13.31 37.07 -23.49
C LEU A 80 13.90 38.19 -24.38
N ALA A 81 13.50 39.45 -24.17
CA ALA A 81 14.01 40.56 -24.96
C ALA A 81 15.52 40.79 -24.78
N TYR A 82 16.07 40.51 -23.61
CA TYR A 82 17.49 40.65 -23.30
C TYR A 82 18.31 39.38 -23.60
N ASP A 83 17.69 38.22 -23.79
CA ASP A 83 18.38 37.00 -24.21
C ASP A 83 18.88 37.15 -25.66
N LYS A 84 20.19 37.39 -25.81
CA LYS A 84 20.85 37.55 -27.11
C LYS A 84 20.85 36.30 -27.99
N LYS A 85 20.65 35.12 -27.40
CA LYS A 85 20.59 33.85 -28.15
C LYS A 85 19.19 33.63 -28.72
N GLN A 86 18.15 34.02 -27.98
CA GLN A 86 16.76 33.77 -28.36
C GLN A 86 16.12 34.93 -29.14
N ALA A 87 16.32 36.18 -28.67
CA ALA A 87 15.79 37.37 -29.33
C ALA A 87 16.83 38.50 -29.40
N GLY A 88 17.15 39.14 -28.28
CA GLY A 88 18.07 40.28 -28.22
C GLY A 88 17.48 41.58 -28.80
N TYR A 89 16.15 41.71 -28.83
CA TYR A 89 15.40 42.87 -29.33
C TYR A 89 14.03 42.96 -28.63
N ARG A 90 13.35 44.10 -28.73
CA ARG A 90 11.95 44.23 -28.28
C ARG A 90 10.94 44.11 -29.45
N PRO A 91 9.77 43.48 -29.25
CA PRO A 91 8.77 43.32 -30.31
C PRO A 91 8.04 44.62 -30.64
N GLY A 92 7.29 44.64 -31.75
CA GLY A 92 6.36 45.73 -32.07
C GLY A 92 5.01 45.56 -31.36
N LYS A 93 4.61 44.31 -31.14
CA LYS A 93 3.33 43.94 -30.56
C LYS A 93 3.45 42.72 -29.66
N VAL A 94 2.68 42.74 -28.57
CA VAL A 94 2.43 41.59 -27.72
C VAL A 94 0.94 41.26 -27.70
N GLN A 95 0.61 39.98 -27.66
CA GLN A 95 -0.74 39.45 -27.62
C GLN A 95 -0.92 38.57 -26.38
N VAL A 96 -2.00 38.79 -25.63
CA VAL A 96 -2.38 37.96 -24.47
C VAL A 96 -3.86 37.62 -24.53
N CYS A 97 -4.28 36.52 -23.90
CA CYS A 97 -5.67 36.06 -23.93
C CYS A 97 -6.50 36.55 -22.74
N GLU A 98 -5.85 36.96 -21.66
CA GLU A 98 -6.54 37.32 -20.42
C GLU A 98 -6.74 38.85 -20.30
N PRO A 99 -7.98 39.34 -20.09
CA PRO A 99 -8.27 40.78 -20.04
C PRO A 99 -7.48 41.54 -18.96
N LEU A 100 -7.35 40.97 -17.76
CA LEU A 100 -6.65 41.60 -16.64
C LEU A 100 -5.15 41.74 -16.91
N LEU A 101 -4.52 40.69 -17.47
CA LEU A 101 -3.12 40.74 -17.89
C LEU A 101 -2.92 41.76 -19.02
N ALA A 102 -3.86 41.83 -19.98
CA ALA A 102 -3.78 42.81 -21.07
C ALA A 102 -3.85 44.26 -20.56
N GLU A 103 -4.72 44.54 -19.60
CA GLU A 103 -4.86 45.87 -19.01
C GLU A 103 -3.61 46.26 -18.22
N SER A 104 -3.11 45.36 -17.36
CA SER A 104 -1.88 45.57 -16.59
C SER A 104 -0.68 45.83 -17.50
N LEU A 105 -0.49 45.01 -18.55
CA LEU A 105 0.59 45.18 -19.51
C LEU A 105 0.49 46.50 -20.29
N ARG A 106 -0.72 46.98 -20.63
CA ARG A 106 -0.89 48.29 -21.30
C ARG A 106 -0.37 49.43 -20.43
N THR A 107 -0.71 49.42 -19.15
CA THR A 107 -0.23 50.42 -18.19
C THR A 107 1.27 50.28 -17.97
N GLN A 108 1.76 49.06 -17.85
CA GLN A 108 3.17 48.82 -17.53
C GLN A 108 4.12 49.07 -18.70
N LEU A 109 3.68 48.85 -19.94
CA LEU A 109 4.49 49.03 -21.16
C LEU A 109 4.34 50.41 -21.81
N GLU A 110 3.62 51.35 -21.18
CA GLU A 110 3.45 52.70 -21.70
C GLU A 110 4.81 53.37 -21.97
N GLY A 111 5.01 53.90 -23.18
CA GLY A 111 6.27 54.52 -23.60
C GLY A 111 7.40 53.57 -24.01
N SER A 112 7.20 52.25 -23.95
CA SER A 112 8.16 51.24 -24.46
C SER A 112 8.16 51.12 -26.00
N GLY A 113 7.09 51.59 -26.65
CA GLY A 113 6.84 51.41 -28.08
C GLY A 113 6.22 50.06 -28.46
N ILE A 114 5.90 49.20 -27.48
CA ILE A 114 5.24 47.90 -27.69
C ILE A 114 3.71 48.10 -27.59
N THR A 115 2.96 47.58 -28.56
CA THR A 115 1.49 47.59 -28.53
C THR A 115 0.95 46.31 -27.89
N VAL A 116 -0.07 46.41 -27.03
CA VAL A 116 -0.67 45.25 -26.34
C VAL A 116 -2.08 44.98 -26.89
N GLU A 117 -2.28 43.78 -27.43
CA GLU A 117 -3.53 43.34 -28.04
C GLU A 117 -4.14 42.18 -27.25
N LEU A 118 -5.45 42.25 -26.99
CA LEU A 118 -6.20 41.15 -26.40
C LEU A 118 -6.69 40.25 -27.53
N THR A 119 -6.32 38.96 -27.50
CA THR A 119 -6.83 37.96 -28.44
C THR A 119 -7.81 37.03 -27.76
N ALA A 120 -8.76 36.46 -28.51
CA ALA A 120 -9.77 35.57 -27.94
C ALA A 120 -9.20 34.21 -27.51
N ARG A 121 -8.22 33.69 -28.27
CA ARG A 121 -7.47 32.46 -27.98
C ARG A 121 -6.11 32.49 -28.68
N SER A 122 -5.14 31.75 -28.14
CA SER A 122 -3.91 31.41 -28.84
C SER A 122 -3.58 29.93 -28.71
N PHE A 123 -3.85 29.19 -29.79
CA PHE A 123 -3.49 27.77 -29.89
C PHE A 123 -1.98 27.54 -29.95
N ILE A 124 -1.23 28.47 -30.55
CA ILE A 124 0.23 28.39 -30.62
C ILE A 124 0.82 28.55 -29.24
N LEU A 125 0.37 29.56 -28.48
CA LEU A 125 0.84 29.80 -27.12
C LEU A 125 0.52 28.60 -26.21
N GLU A 126 -0.74 28.17 -26.17
CA GLU A 126 -1.18 27.05 -25.32
C GLU A 126 -0.34 25.80 -25.60
N ARG A 127 -0.26 25.36 -26.87
CA ARG A 127 0.49 24.15 -27.22
C ARG A 127 1.97 24.28 -26.92
N THR A 128 2.58 25.41 -27.28
CA THR A 128 4.02 25.60 -27.14
C THR A 128 4.46 25.78 -25.68
N LEU A 129 3.65 26.41 -24.83
CA LEU A 129 3.94 26.48 -23.40
C LEU A 129 3.77 25.12 -22.71
N THR A 130 2.76 24.33 -23.10
CA THR A 130 2.62 22.94 -22.64
C THR A 130 3.82 22.10 -23.06
N ASP A 131 4.21 22.14 -24.34
CA ASP A 131 5.38 21.40 -24.86
C ASP A 131 6.69 21.79 -24.15
N ALA A 132 6.89 23.09 -23.91
CA ALA A 132 8.07 23.59 -23.21
C ALA A 132 8.09 23.17 -21.73
N ALA A 133 6.94 23.21 -21.06
CA ALA A 133 6.83 22.77 -19.68
C ALA A 133 7.06 21.24 -19.56
N GLU A 134 6.56 20.45 -20.50
CA GLU A 134 6.84 19.01 -20.60
C GLU A 134 8.33 18.70 -20.85
N ALA A 135 9.02 19.49 -21.69
CA ALA A 135 10.43 19.30 -21.99
C ALA A 135 11.38 19.52 -20.80
N THR A 136 10.92 20.21 -19.75
CA THR A 136 11.69 20.42 -18.52
C THR A 136 11.64 19.24 -17.53
N ARG A 137 10.98 18.12 -17.89
CA ARG A 137 10.83 16.96 -17.01
C ARG A 137 12.12 16.13 -16.82
N PRO A 138 12.44 15.74 -15.56
CA PRO A 138 13.55 14.83 -15.28
C PRO A 138 13.21 13.31 -15.30
N TYR A 139 11.93 12.91 -15.29
CA TYR A 139 11.51 11.49 -15.22
C TYR A 139 10.43 11.11 -16.26
N LEU A 140 10.32 9.81 -16.55
CA LEU A 140 9.55 9.17 -17.65
C LEU A 140 8.20 9.82 -18.00
N PRO A 141 7.75 9.75 -19.28
CA PRO A 141 6.49 10.38 -19.70
C PRO A 141 5.30 9.78 -18.95
N MET A 142 4.59 10.63 -18.18
CA MET A 142 3.27 10.32 -17.68
C MET A 142 2.31 10.05 -18.86
N PRO A 143 1.31 9.17 -18.69
CA PRO A 143 0.33 8.90 -19.74
C PRO A 143 -0.34 10.19 -20.23
N CYS A 144 -0.76 10.20 -21.50
CA CYS A 144 -1.54 11.28 -22.09
C CYS A 144 -2.82 11.56 -21.27
N GLY A 145 -3.33 12.79 -21.37
CA GLY A 145 -4.55 13.18 -20.67
C GLY A 145 -5.77 12.42 -21.21
N PRO A 146 -6.85 12.30 -20.42
CA PRO A 146 -8.06 11.59 -20.85
C PRO A 146 -8.70 12.21 -22.10
N MET A 147 -8.54 13.52 -22.29
CA MET A 147 -9.05 14.27 -23.45
C MET A 147 -8.27 14.02 -24.75
N ASP A 148 -7.12 13.34 -24.68
CA ASP A 148 -6.34 12.99 -25.87
C ASP A 148 -6.93 11.76 -26.60
N ALA A 149 -7.85 11.03 -25.96
CA ALA A 149 -8.60 9.97 -26.60
C ALA A 149 -9.71 10.54 -27.49
N GLU A 150 -9.74 10.11 -28.75
CA GLU A 150 -10.72 10.60 -29.73
C GLU A 150 -12.16 10.37 -29.27
N GLY A 151 -12.96 11.43 -29.28
CA GLY A 151 -14.39 11.39 -28.93
C GLY A 151 -14.71 11.55 -27.45
N VAL A 152 -13.71 11.63 -26.55
CA VAL A 152 -13.96 11.88 -25.12
C VAL A 152 -14.41 13.33 -24.88
N THR A 153 -15.46 13.50 -24.08
CA THR A 153 -16.03 14.79 -23.72
C THR A 153 -15.94 15.05 -22.21
N VAL A 154 -16.08 16.31 -21.80
CA VAL A 154 -16.07 16.70 -20.39
C VAL A 154 -17.26 16.09 -19.64
N GLU A 155 -18.41 15.97 -20.31
CA GLU A 155 -19.62 15.36 -19.76
C GLU A 155 -19.42 13.87 -19.45
N MET A 156 -18.76 13.13 -20.36
CA MET A 156 -18.39 11.73 -20.13
C MET A 156 -17.45 11.59 -18.93
N MET A 157 -16.43 12.45 -18.84
CA MET A 157 -15.51 12.46 -17.70
C MET A 157 -16.19 12.84 -16.38
N ARG A 158 -17.20 13.72 -16.41
CA ARG A 158 -18.02 14.05 -15.23
C ARG A 158 -18.85 12.86 -14.77
N ALA A 159 -19.43 12.11 -15.69
CA ALA A 159 -20.18 10.90 -15.38
C ALA A 159 -19.26 9.82 -14.75
N TYR A 160 -18.09 9.58 -15.37
CA TYR A 160 -17.04 8.71 -14.83
C TYR A 160 -16.59 9.13 -13.42
N ALA A 161 -16.27 10.41 -13.22
CA ALA A 161 -15.84 10.93 -11.92
C ALA A 161 -16.93 10.79 -10.84
N THR A 162 -18.20 10.97 -11.21
CA THR A 162 -19.35 10.78 -10.32
C THR A 162 -19.45 9.32 -9.87
N ALA A 163 -19.42 8.38 -10.81
CA ALA A 163 -19.47 6.95 -10.52
C ALA A 163 -18.27 6.48 -9.69
N ALA A 164 -17.07 7.01 -9.97
CA ALA A 164 -15.89 6.72 -9.19
C ALA A 164 -16.02 7.22 -7.74
N ALA A 165 -16.59 8.42 -7.54
CA ALA A 165 -16.86 8.94 -6.21
C ALA A 165 -17.93 8.13 -5.45
N GLU A 166 -18.91 7.55 -6.15
CA GLU A 166 -19.89 6.62 -5.57
C GLU A 166 -19.20 5.32 -5.11
N LEU A 167 -18.38 4.70 -5.98
CA LEU A 167 -17.60 3.51 -5.64
C LEU A 167 -16.67 3.75 -4.45
N TYR A 168 -15.98 4.89 -4.43
CA TYR A 168 -15.06 5.21 -3.36
C TYR A 168 -15.75 5.33 -2.00
N ARG A 169 -16.96 5.90 -1.98
CA ARG A 169 -17.77 5.98 -0.75
C ARG A 169 -18.36 4.63 -0.33
N ALA A 170 -18.63 3.74 -1.29
CA ALA A 170 -19.14 2.40 -1.01
C ALA A 170 -18.08 1.46 -0.41
N ARG A 171 -16.79 1.75 -0.62
CA ARG A 171 -15.64 1.06 0.01
C ARG A 171 -15.69 -0.49 -0.13
N PRO A 172 -15.87 -1.04 -1.35
CA PRO A 172 -15.97 -2.49 -1.54
C PRO A 172 -14.72 -3.27 -1.10
N TRP A 173 -13.55 -2.61 -1.07
CA TRP A 173 -12.30 -3.15 -0.52
C TRP A 173 -12.35 -3.43 0.99
N GLU A 174 -13.41 -3.03 1.70
CA GLU A 174 -13.65 -3.44 3.09
C GLU A 174 -14.39 -4.77 3.20
N LEU A 175 -14.96 -5.25 2.08
CA LEU A 175 -15.76 -6.47 2.01
C LEU A 175 -15.07 -7.58 1.20
N LEU A 176 -14.18 -7.21 0.30
CA LEU A 176 -13.44 -8.12 -0.60
C LEU A 176 -11.94 -8.01 -0.36
N ASP A 177 -11.25 -9.14 -0.36
CA ASP A 177 -9.78 -9.21 -0.33
C ASP A 177 -9.22 -8.99 -1.74
N ASN A 178 -7.92 -8.66 -1.84
CA ASN A 178 -7.22 -8.54 -3.12
C ASN A 178 -7.22 -9.87 -3.91
N ASP A 179 -7.38 -11.01 -3.21
CA ASP A 179 -7.47 -12.35 -3.80
C ASP A 179 -8.89 -12.72 -4.31
N ASP A 180 -9.91 -11.89 -4.05
CA ASP A 180 -11.27 -12.15 -4.51
C ASP A 180 -11.42 -11.87 -6.01
N LEU A 181 -11.50 -12.93 -6.81
CA LEU A 181 -11.72 -12.85 -8.24
C LEU A 181 -13.21 -12.70 -8.55
N ILE A 182 -13.61 -11.51 -9.01
CA ILE A 182 -14.90 -11.27 -9.64
C ILE A 182 -14.78 -11.61 -11.13
N VAL A 183 -15.73 -12.39 -11.64
CA VAL A 183 -15.90 -12.64 -13.07
C VAL A 183 -17.17 -11.95 -13.54
N LEU A 184 -17.03 -11.09 -14.53
CA LEU A 184 -18.14 -10.43 -15.19
C LEU A 184 -18.71 -11.33 -16.29
N GLU A 185 -19.98 -11.71 -16.16
CA GLU A 185 -20.68 -12.54 -17.15
C GLU A 185 -21.34 -11.69 -18.24
N SER A 186 -21.75 -10.47 -17.90
CA SER A 186 -22.34 -9.49 -18.82
C SER A 186 -22.32 -8.09 -18.22
N PRO A 187 -22.18 -7.00 -19.00
CA PRO A 187 -21.64 -6.99 -20.35
C PRO A 187 -20.11 -7.20 -20.32
N VAL A 188 -19.55 -7.87 -21.33
CA VAL A 188 -18.10 -8.03 -21.48
C VAL A 188 -17.68 -7.37 -22.79
N PRO A 189 -17.43 -6.04 -22.79
CA PRO A 189 -17.10 -5.31 -24.01
C PRO A 189 -15.72 -5.68 -24.56
N ASP A 190 -14.81 -6.13 -23.68
CA ASP A 190 -13.48 -6.61 -24.00
C ASP A 190 -13.12 -7.73 -23.03
N GLU A 191 -12.43 -8.78 -23.49
CA GLU A 191 -12.04 -9.92 -22.64
C GLU A 191 -11.10 -9.49 -21.50
N VAL A 192 -10.33 -8.41 -21.66
CA VAL A 192 -9.48 -7.87 -20.57
C VAL A 192 -10.30 -7.30 -19.40
N LEU A 193 -11.56 -6.94 -19.61
CA LEU A 193 -12.44 -6.35 -18.60
C LEU A 193 -13.26 -7.41 -17.82
N LYS A 194 -13.04 -8.68 -18.10
CA LYS A 194 -13.84 -9.79 -17.58
C LYS A 194 -13.46 -10.26 -16.18
N HIS A 195 -12.16 -10.25 -15.86
CA HIS A 195 -11.63 -10.76 -14.59
C HIS A 195 -11.19 -9.57 -13.75
N ILE A 196 -11.85 -9.35 -12.61
CA ILE A 196 -11.68 -8.15 -11.81
C ILE A 196 -11.25 -8.51 -10.39
N CYS A 197 -10.30 -7.77 -9.86
CA CYS A 197 -9.97 -7.78 -8.44
C CYS A 197 -10.11 -6.38 -7.85
N VAL A 198 -10.69 -6.33 -6.66
CA VAL A 198 -10.82 -5.11 -5.86
C VAL A 198 -9.57 -4.96 -5.03
N LEU A 199 -8.86 -3.84 -5.20
CA LEU A 199 -7.63 -3.54 -4.50
C LEU A 199 -7.92 -2.57 -3.35
N GLY A 200 -7.31 -2.82 -2.19
CA GLY A 200 -7.35 -1.91 -1.05
C GLY A 200 -7.28 -2.60 0.30
N ALA A 201 -7.63 -3.89 0.36
CA ALA A 201 -7.67 -4.65 1.61
C ALA A 201 -6.29 -4.76 2.31
N ARG A 202 -5.20 -4.57 1.56
CA ARG A 202 -3.80 -4.64 2.07
C ARG A 202 -3.13 -3.28 2.24
N GLY A 203 -3.84 -2.17 1.99
CA GLY A 203 -3.35 -0.82 2.24
C GLY A 203 -2.31 -0.26 1.26
N GLU A 204 -1.87 -1.01 0.25
CA GLU A 204 -0.86 -0.55 -0.72
C GLU A 204 -1.44 0.37 -1.80
N PHE A 205 -2.56 -0.03 -2.41
CA PHE A 205 -3.27 0.71 -3.44
C PHE A 205 -4.77 0.45 -3.33
N THR A 206 -5.58 1.50 -3.55
CA THR A 206 -7.05 1.38 -3.57
C THR A 206 -7.55 1.51 -5.01
N GLY A 207 -8.37 0.58 -5.47
CA GLY A 207 -8.84 0.60 -6.85
C GLY A 207 -9.37 -0.73 -7.38
N LEU A 208 -9.30 -0.89 -8.69
CA LEU A 208 -9.72 -2.07 -9.44
C LEU A 208 -8.60 -2.46 -10.42
N CYS A 209 -8.36 -3.76 -10.54
CA CYS A 209 -7.50 -4.32 -11.57
C CYS A 209 -8.31 -5.27 -12.45
N PHE A 210 -8.16 -5.15 -13.77
CA PHE A 210 -8.82 -6.01 -14.75
C PHE A 210 -7.80 -6.80 -15.56
N HIS A 211 -8.05 -8.10 -15.73
CA HIS A 211 -7.13 -9.04 -16.35
C HIS A 211 -7.75 -9.83 -17.51
N GLU A 212 -6.92 -10.17 -18.50
CA GLU A 212 -7.29 -11.10 -19.57
C GLU A 212 -7.57 -12.52 -19.07
N SER A 213 -6.91 -12.94 -17.98
CA SER A 213 -7.08 -14.30 -17.46
C SER A 213 -6.96 -14.40 -15.93
N PRO A 214 -7.60 -15.39 -15.30
CA PRO A 214 -7.41 -15.71 -13.88
C PRO A 214 -5.97 -16.10 -13.55
N LYS A 215 -5.23 -16.64 -14.53
CA LYS A 215 -3.85 -17.10 -14.33
C LYS A 215 -2.90 -15.91 -14.08
N THR A 216 -3.14 -14.80 -14.78
CA THR A 216 -2.37 -13.56 -14.60
C THR A 216 -2.48 -13.10 -13.14
N LEU A 217 -3.68 -13.08 -12.56
CA LEU A 217 -3.90 -12.74 -11.15
C LEU A 217 -3.03 -13.58 -10.18
N GLN A 218 -3.01 -14.90 -10.41
CA GLN A 218 -2.25 -15.82 -9.56
C GLN A 218 -0.75 -15.52 -9.63
N GLU A 219 -0.23 -15.17 -10.81
CA GLU A 219 1.18 -14.77 -10.99
C GLU A 219 1.49 -13.41 -10.34
N CYS A 220 0.51 -12.50 -10.23
CA CYS A 220 0.64 -11.22 -9.51
C CYS A 220 0.73 -11.42 -8.00
N SER A 221 -0.12 -12.30 -7.45
CA SER A 221 -0.18 -12.56 -6.01
C SER A 221 1.14 -13.12 -5.45
N VAL A 222 1.91 -13.82 -6.30
CA VAL A 222 3.15 -14.53 -5.95
C VAL A 222 4.41 -13.68 -6.16
N ASN A 223 4.38 -12.66 -7.04
CA ASN A 223 5.55 -11.84 -7.36
C ASN A 223 5.36 -10.38 -6.90
N GLN A 224 5.75 -10.07 -5.67
CA GLN A 224 5.68 -8.71 -5.08
C GLN A 224 7.03 -7.95 -5.12
N GLY A 225 7.97 -8.38 -5.96
CA GLY A 225 9.26 -7.70 -6.09
C GLY A 225 9.13 -6.34 -6.79
N SER A 226 9.91 -5.34 -6.35
CA SER A 226 9.86 -3.96 -6.86
C SER A 226 10.24 -3.77 -8.34
N GLN A 227 10.62 -4.84 -9.04
CA GLN A 227 10.98 -4.84 -10.47
C GLN A 227 9.99 -5.64 -11.34
N TRP A 228 8.96 -6.24 -10.74
CA TRP A 228 8.03 -7.10 -11.47
C TRP A 228 7.01 -6.25 -12.26
N MET A 229 6.97 -6.45 -13.57
CA MET A 229 5.94 -5.87 -14.43
C MET A 229 4.92 -6.95 -14.80
N MET A 230 3.65 -6.60 -14.64
CA MET A 230 2.49 -7.37 -15.06
C MET A 230 2.59 -7.75 -16.55
N PRO A 231 2.63 -9.05 -16.91
CA PRO A 231 2.60 -9.47 -18.30
C PRO A 231 1.20 -9.30 -18.91
N GLY A 232 1.14 -9.06 -20.22
CA GLY A 232 -0.11 -8.96 -20.99
C GLY A 232 -0.77 -7.57 -20.94
N ARG A 233 -2.01 -7.51 -21.46
CA ARG A 233 -2.83 -6.29 -21.42
C ARG A 233 -3.70 -6.32 -20.16
N HIS A 234 -3.76 -5.21 -19.45
CA HIS A 234 -4.56 -5.10 -18.22
C HIS A 234 -4.95 -3.65 -17.95
N TRP A 235 -6.10 -3.47 -17.30
CA TRP A 235 -6.55 -2.15 -16.86
C TRP A 235 -6.35 -1.97 -15.37
N HIS A 236 -5.79 -0.83 -14.98
CA HIS A 236 -5.79 -0.36 -13.61
C HIS A 236 -6.69 0.86 -13.51
N LEU A 237 -7.67 0.81 -12.61
CA LEU A 237 -8.39 1.99 -12.13
C LEU A 237 -7.97 2.21 -10.69
N ARG A 238 -7.18 3.24 -10.43
CA ARG A 238 -6.67 3.53 -9.07
C ARG A 238 -7.28 4.81 -8.53
N PHE A 239 -7.32 4.91 -7.22
CA PHE A 239 -7.61 6.14 -6.50
C PHE A 239 -6.32 6.65 -5.89
N ASP A 240 -5.90 7.82 -6.35
CA ASP A 240 -4.66 8.45 -5.95
C ASP A 240 -4.94 9.87 -5.41
N PRO A 241 -4.00 10.49 -4.66
CA PRO A 241 -4.00 11.93 -4.45
C PRO A 241 -3.85 12.69 -5.77
N ILE A 242 -4.14 13.99 -5.77
CA ILE A 242 -4.07 14.83 -6.97
C ILE A 242 -2.66 14.86 -7.59
N ASP A 243 -1.61 14.62 -6.80
CA ASP A 243 -0.22 14.54 -7.28
C ASP A 243 0.19 13.17 -7.81
N GLY A 244 -0.69 12.16 -7.68
CA GLY A 244 -0.51 10.81 -8.21
C GLY A 244 -1.10 10.56 -9.59
N ILE A 245 -1.85 11.52 -10.16
CA ILE A 245 -2.50 11.41 -11.48
C ILE A 245 -1.75 12.24 -12.55
N SER A 246 -2.11 12.07 -13.83
CA SER A 246 -1.49 12.87 -14.90
C SER A 246 -1.89 14.34 -14.79
N TYR A 247 -0.99 15.26 -15.17
CA TYR A 247 -1.34 16.69 -15.18
C TYR A 247 -2.51 17.02 -16.11
N GLY A 248 -2.71 16.24 -17.19
CA GLY A 248 -3.90 16.38 -18.03
C GLY A 248 -5.19 16.04 -17.30
N ASP A 249 -5.17 15.07 -16.37
CA ASP A 249 -6.28 14.82 -15.46
C ASP A 249 -6.40 15.95 -14.42
N VAL A 250 -5.29 16.40 -13.81
CA VAL A 250 -5.31 17.53 -12.85
C VAL A 250 -5.98 18.76 -13.45
N ASP A 251 -5.54 19.18 -14.63
CA ASP A 251 -6.08 20.35 -15.33
C ASP A 251 -7.58 20.18 -15.63
N LEU A 252 -8.02 18.96 -15.96
CA LEU A 252 -9.43 18.66 -16.20
C LEU A 252 -10.26 18.79 -14.92
N TRP A 253 -9.79 18.24 -13.79
CA TRP A 253 -10.49 18.33 -12.50
C TRP A 253 -10.54 19.76 -11.99
N GLU A 254 -9.43 20.50 -12.02
CA GLU A 254 -9.37 21.91 -11.56
C GLU A 254 -10.24 22.81 -12.43
N ARG A 255 -10.18 22.66 -13.76
CA ARG A 255 -10.88 23.57 -14.69
C ARG A 255 -12.39 23.39 -14.71
N PHE A 256 -12.86 22.15 -14.56
CA PHE A 256 -14.27 21.81 -14.72
C PHE A 256 -14.96 21.40 -13.42
N ASP A 257 -14.26 21.47 -12.28
CA ASP A 257 -14.80 21.11 -10.97
C ASP A 257 -15.47 19.73 -11.02
N LEU A 258 -14.68 18.72 -11.39
CA LEU A 258 -15.16 17.35 -11.50
C LEU A 258 -15.33 16.73 -10.09
N PRO A 259 -16.36 15.91 -9.86
CA PRO A 259 -16.60 15.30 -8.55
C PRO A 259 -15.42 14.45 -8.07
N VAL A 260 -15.10 14.56 -6.78
CA VAL A 260 -14.10 13.72 -6.09
C VAL A 260 -14.61 13.38 -4.69
N ALA A 261 -14.36 12.15 -4.22
CA ALA A 261 -14.88 11.70 -2.92
C ALA A 261 -14.03 12.14 -1.71
N GLY A 262 -12.81 12.61 -1.95
CA GLY A 262 -11.84 13.00 -0.93
C GLY A 262 -10.46 13.29 -1.52
N PRO A 263 -9.49 13.71 -0.70
CA PRO A 263 -8.16 14.14 -1.18
C PRO A 263 -7.35 13.03 -1.86
N ASN A 264 -7.60 11.76 -1.53
CA ASN A 264 -6.93 10.57 -2.09
C ASN A 264 -7.86 9.75 -2.99
N ALA A 265 -8.87 10.38 -3.58
CA ALA A 265 -9.94 9.71 -4.31
C ALA A 265 -10.02 10.15 -5.78
N TYR A 266 -8.91 10.62 -6.37
CA TYR A 266 -8.87 10.96 -7.79
C TYR A 266 -8.77 9.68 -8.62
N PRO A 267 -9.78 9.39 -9.48
CA PRO A 267 -9.82 8.14 -10.22
C PRO A 267 -8.96 8.19 -11.48
N PHE A 268 -8.03 7.26 -11.59
CA PHE A 268 -7.09 7.18 -12.71
C PHE A 268 -7.17 5.81 -13.38
N ALA A 269 -7.81 5.75 -14.56
CA ALA A 269 -7.94 4.54 -15.36
C ALA A 269 -6.92 4.51 -16.49
N VAL A 270 -6.08 3.48 -16.54
CA VAL A 270 -5.05 3.30 -17.57
C VAL A 270 -4.93 1.83 -17.98
N CYS A 271 -4.78 1.61 -19.28
CA CYS A 271 -4.51 0.30 -19.86
C CYS A 271 -3.01 0.18 -20.11
N TYR A 272 -2.41 -0.87 -19.55
CA TYR A 272 -1.02 -1.23 -19.75
C TYR A 272 -0.90 -2.33 -20.80
N GLU A 273 0.11 -2.25 -21.65
CA GLU A 273 0.45 -3.26 -22.66
C GLU A 273 1.96 -3.51 -22.66
N THR A 274 2.39 -4.78 -22.61
CA THR A 274 3.81 -5.17 -22.43
C THR A 274 4.78 -4.57 -23.45
N LYS A 275 4.30 -4.19 -24.64
CA LYS A 275 5.13 -3.60 -25.73
C LYS A 275 4.44 -2.41 -26.41
N GLY A 276 3.52 -1.74 -25.73
CA GLY A 276 2.69 -0.66 -26.29
C GLY A 276 2.72 0.60 -25.44
N PRO A 277 2.32 1.76 -26.01
CA PRO A 277 2.11 2.97 -25.23
C PRO A 277 0.94 2.78 -24.23
N TYR A 278 0.98 3.49 -23.11
CA TYR A 278 -0.16 3.56 -22.20
C TYR A 278 -1.40 4.08 -22.94
N ARG A 279 -2.55 3.46 -22.69
CA ARG A 279 -3.82 3.86 -23.31
C ARG A 279 -4.81 4.36 -22.27
N ARG A 280 -5.47 5.48 -22.56
CA ARG A 280 -6.57 6.05 -21.77
C ARG A 280 -7.94 5.51 -22.25
N PRO A 281 -8.97 5.50 -21.40
CA PRO A 281 -10.32 5.07 -21.78
C PRO A 281 -10.88 5.95 -22.91
N GLY A 282 -11.44 5.33 -23.95
CA GLY A 282 -12.29 6.02 -24.91
C GLY A 282 -13.75 6.08 -24.43
N PRO A 283 -14.68 6.61 -25.26
CA PRO A 283 -16.09 6.74 -24.87
C PRO A 283 -16.74 5.42 -24.43
N MET A 284 -16.47 4.32 -25.14
CA MET A 284 -17.02 3.00 -24.80
C MET A 284 -16.49 2.51 -23.44
N GLU A 285 -15.19 2.64 -23.17
CA GLU A 285 -14.64 2.22 -21.88
C GLU A 285 -15.08 3.15 -20.74
N LEU A 286 -15.26 4.45 -20.98
CA LEU A 286 -15.82 5.36 -19.97
C LEU A 286 -17.25 4.99 -19.59
N ALA A 287 -18.10 4.63 -20.56
CA ALA A 287 -19.47 4.17 -20.29
C ALA A 287 -19.45 2.87 -19.48
N PHE A 288 -18.58 1.93 -19.85
CA PHE A 288 -18.37 0.69 -19.09
C PHE A 288 -17.91 0.96 -17.66
N PHE A 289 -16.86 1.77 -17.47
CA PHE A 289 -16.34 2.07 -16.13
C PHE A 289 -17.38 2.81 -15.28
N GLU A 290 -18.13 3.75 -15.86
CA GLU A 290 -19.25 4.39 -15.17
C GLU A 290 -20.24 3.33 -14.65
N GLY A 291 -20.76 2.50 -15.55
CA GLY A 291 -21.74 1.47 -15.19
C GLY A 291 -21.18 0.47 -14.17
N PHE A 292 -19.97 -0.04 -14.41
CA PHE A 292 -19.33 -1.03 -13.54
C PHE A 292 -19.15 -0.49 -12.12
N MET A 293 -18.63 0.73 -11.98
CA MET A 293 -18.40 1.35 -10.68
C MET A 293 -19.72 1.59 -9.94
N ARG A 294 -20.77 2.07 -10.62
CA ARG A 294 -22.11 2.22 -10.02
C ARG A 294 -22.70 0.89 -9.57
N ALA A 295 -22.59 -0.14 -10.41
CA ALA A 295 -23.12 -1.47 -10.12
C ALA A 295 -22.41 -2.11 -8.91
N LEU A 296 -21.07 -2.00 -8.86
CA LEU A 296 -20.29 -2.50 -7.73
C LEU A 296 -20.55 -1.67 -6.46
N ALA A 297 -20.71 -0.35 -6.56
CA ALA A 297 -21.07 0.52 -5.44
C ALA A 297 -22.44 0.20 -4.82
N GLN A 298 -23.38 -0.30 -5.63
CA GLN A 298 -24.71 -0.74 -5.19
C GLN A 298 -24.76 -2.23 -4.78
N SER A 299 -23.63 -2.94 -4.82
CA SER A 299 -23.53 -4.33 -4.39
C SER A 299 -23.31 -4.39 -2.87
N THR A 300 -23.96 -5.35 -2.21
CA THR A 300 -23.95 -5.49 -0.75
C THR A 300 -23.14 -6.70 -0.33
N GLU A 301 -22.84 -6.80 0.97
CA GLU A 301 -22.21 -7.99 1.54
C GLU A 301 -23.00 -9.28 1.23
N GLN A 302 -24.34 -9.21 1.23
CA GLN A 302 -25.20 -10.35 0.91
C GLN A 302 -25.06 -10.78 -0.56
N ASP A 303 -24.83 -9.85 -1.47
CA ASP A 303 -24.58 -10.18 -2.88
C ASP A 303 -23.26 -10.92 -3.05
N PHE A 304 -22.19 -10.44 -2.41
CA PHE A 304 -20.90 -11.12 -2.41
C PHE A 304 -21.00 -12.52 -1.78
N ASP A 305 -21.77 -12.64 -0.70
CA ASP A 305 -21.99 -13.91 -0.02
C ASP A 305 -22.84 -14.89 -0.83
N SER A 306 -23.70 -14.40 -1.73
CA SER A 306 -24.43 -15.27 -2.67
C SER A 306 -23.53 -15.87 -3.76
N GLY A 307 -22.39 -15.24 -4.04
CA GLY A 307 -21.45 -15.62 -5.09
C GLY A 307 -21.93 -15.36 -6.53
N ARG A 308 -23.18 -14.93 -6.74
CA ARG A 308 -23.71 -14.55 -8.06
C ARG A 308 -24.84 -13.54 -7.92
N TRP A 309 -24.70 -12.37 -8.55
CA TRP A 309 -25.71 -11.32 -8.48
C TRP A 309 -25.75 -10.46 -9.75
N THR A 310 -26.82 -9.68 -9.89
CA THR A 310 -27.02 -8.75 -11.00
C THR A 310 -27.34 -7.34 -10.52
N ARG A 311 -26.96 -6.33 -11.31
CA ARG A 311 -27.25 -4.91 -11.07
C ARG A 311 -27.51 -4.17 -12.36
N ARG A 312 -28.64 -3.47 -12.43
CA ARG A 312 -28.97 -2.57 -13.53
C ARG A 312 -28.70 -1.13 -13.11
N VAL A 313 -27.96 -0.40 -13.93
CA VAL A 313 -27.56 0.99 -13.65
C VAL A 313 -27.66 1.84 -14.92
N ASP A 314 -27.88 3.13 -14.74
CA ASP A 314 -27.84 4.09 -15.84
C ASP A 314 -26.40 4.57 -16.08
N THR A 315 -26.06 4.80 -17.35
CA THR A 315 -24.79 5.42 -17.79
C THR A 315 -25.09 6.63 -18.67
N PHE A 316 -24.08 7.43 -19.00
CA PHE A 316 -24.25 8.56 -19.93
C PHE A 316 -24.63 8.12 -21.35
N ASP A 317 -24.37 6.86 -21.72
CA ASP A 317 -24.66 6.30 -23.05
C ASP A 317 -26.02 5.59 -23.04
N GLU A 318 -26.09 4.43 -22.38
CA GLU A 318 -27.32 3.67 -22.20
C GLU A 318 -27.37 2.90 -20.86
N PRO A 319 -28.55 2.53 -20.36
CA PRO A 319 -28.65 1.68 -19.17
C PRO A 319 -28.02 0.29 -19.41
N MET A 320 -27.17 -0.14 -18.47
CA MET A 320 -26.45 -1.40 -18.54
C MET A 320 -26.86 -2.34 -17.41
N GLU A 321 -26.86 -3.65 -17.67
CA GLU A 321 -27.10 -4.69 -16.67
C GLU A 321 -25.85 -5.53 -16.47
N PHE A 322 -25.25 -5.43 -15.29
CA PHE A 322 -24.04 -6.15 -14.90
C PHE A 322 -24.41 -7.45 -14.19
N ALA A 323 -23.83 -8.56 -14.62
CA ALA A 323 -23.95 -9.88 -14.01
C ALA A 323 -22.59 -10.33 -13.49
N PHE A 324 -22.48 -10.51 -12.18
CA PHE A 324 -21.23 -10.82 -11.49
C PHE A 324 -21.26 -12.23 -10.92
N THR A 325 -20.09 -12.86 -10.89
CA THR A 325 -19.86 -14.15 -10.25
C THR A 325 -18.56 -14.10 -9.43
N LEU A 326 -18.55 -14.68 -8.24
CA LEU A 326 -17.37 -15.01 -7.45
C LEU A 326 -17.15 -16.53 -7.53
N PRO A 327 -16.30 -17.04 -8.45
CA PRO A 327 -16.18 -18.47 -8.71
C PRO A 327 -15.75 -19.27 -7.48
N ASP A 328 -14.89 -18.69 -6.64
CA ASP A 328 -14.40 -19.36 -5.43
C ASP A 328 -15.47 -19.51 -4.36
N VAL A 329 -16.45 -18.59 -4.29
CA VAL A 329 -17.61 -18.74 -3.40
C VAL A 329 -18.51 -19.88 -3.89
N LEU A 330 -18.75 -19.96 -5.21
CA LEU A 330 -19.61 -20.98 -5.82
C LEU A 330 -18.95 -22.35 -5.98
N ALA A 331 -17.63 -22.44 -5.87
CA ALA A 331 -16.92 -23.70 -6.11
C ALA A 331 -17.41 -24.80 -5.14
N PRO A 332 -17.50 -26.06 -5.58
CA PRO A 332 -17.84 -27.15 -4.68
C PRO A 332 -16.77 -27.28 -3.59
N GLU A 333 -17.16 -27.70 -2.39
CA GLU A 333 -16.19 -28.10 -1.36
C GLU A 333 -15.30 -29.21 -1.93
N LYS A 334 -14.00 -28.96 -1.95
CA LYS A 334 -13.02 -29.98 -2.27
C LYS A 334 -12.59 -30.69 -0.99
N PRO A 335 -12.40 -32.01 -1.02
CA PRO A 335 -11.72 -32.70 0.07
C PRO A 335 -10.31 -32.11 0.26
N ARG A 336 -9.78 -32.25 1.47
CA ARG A 336 -8.42 -31.84 1.84
C ARG A 336 -7.41 -32.35 0.82
N ASP A 337 -6.50 -31.49 0.36
CA ASP A 337 -5.36 -31.93 -0.46
C ASP A 337 -4.41 -32.74 0.44
N PRO A 338 -4.18 -34.03 0.17
CA PRO A 338 -3.30 -34.87 0.98
C PRO A 338 -1.84 -34.40 0.95
N ASN A 339 -1.45 -33.56 -0.02
CA ASN A 339 -0.10 -33.02 -0.15
C ASN A 339 0.11 -31.70 0.62
N LEU A 340 -0.95 -31.07 1.15
CA LEU A 340 -0.79 -29.90 2.02
C LEU A 340 -0.06 -30.32 3.31
N PRO A 341 0.99 -29.59 3.72
CA PRO A 341 1.81 -30.00 4.85
C PRO A 341 0.95 -30.25 6.10
N LEU A 342 1.20 -31.38 6.77
CA LEU A 342 0.57 -31.76 8.05
C LEU A 342 0.79 -30.73 9.17
N ALA A 343 1.68 -29.75 8.96
CA ALA A 343 2.20 -28.83 9.97
C ALA A 343 1.24 -27.68 10.34
N SER A 344 -0.07 -27.76 10.04
CA SER A 344 -1.01 -26.79 10.61
C SER A 344 -1.18 -27.08 12.11
N PRO A 345 -0.94 -26.08 12.99
CA PRO A 345 -1.12 -26.26 14.42
C PRO A 345 -2.53 -26.74 14.79
N LEU A 346 -3.56 -26.36 14.04
CA LEU A 346 -4.95 -26.76 14.30
C LEU A 346 -5.17 -28.28 14.14
N VAL A 347 -4.59 -28.87 13.09
CA VAL A 347 -4.71 -30.31 12.85
C VAL A 347 -3.89 -31.08 13.87
N MET A 348 -2.68 -30.60 14.17
CA MET A 348 -1.83 -31.22 15.17
C MET A 348 -2.45 -31.14 16.57
N ASP A 349 -3.16 -30.06 16.90
CA ASP A 349 -3.92 -29.94 18.14
C ASP A 349 -5.05 -30.98 18.19
N ARG A 350 -5.84 -31.13 17.12
CA ARG A 350 -6.89 -32.16 17.07
C ARG A 350 -6.32 -33.57 17.24
N VAL A 351 -5.28 -33.92 16.48
CA VAL A 351 -4.62 -35.23 16.57
C VAL A 351 -4.08 -35.44 17.98
N SER A 352 -3.45 -34.43 18.58
CA SER A 352 -2.95 -34.50 19.97
C SER A 352 -4.09 -34.75 20.95
N ALA A 353 -5.21 -34.03 20.84
CA ALA A 353 -6.37 -34.20 21.72
C ALA A 353 -7.01 -35.60 21.59
N GLN A 354 -7.00 -36.18 20.39
CA GLN A 354 -7.46 -37.56 20.18
C GLN A 354 -6.51 -38.58 20.79
N ILE A 355 -5.20 -38.40 20.62
CA ILE A 355 -4.19 -39.24 21.28
C ILE A 355 -4.34 -39.14 22.81
N ASP A 356 -4.49 -37.93 23.36
CA ASP A 356 -4.68 -37.70 24.80
C ASP A 356 -5.90 -38.47 25.34
N ARG A 357 -7.02 -38.46 24.60
CA ARG A 357 -8.22 -39.25 24.94
C ARG A 357 -7.99 -40.76 24.83
N MET A 358 -7.31 -41.22 23.78
CA MET A 358 -6.97 -42.64 23.60
C MET A 358 -6.10 -43.14 24.76
N LEU A 359 -5.14 -42.32 25.22
CA LEU A 359 -4.24 -42.65 26.33
C LEU A 359 -4.94 -42.59 27.69
N ALA A 360 -5.87 -41.64 27.91
CA ALA A 360 -6.57 -41.48 29.18
C ALA A 360 -7.38 -42.72 29.61
N GLY A 361 -7.78 -43.57 28.65
CA GLY A 361 -8.51 -44.81 28.90
C GLY A 361 -7.63 -46.06 29.10
N GLN A 362 -6.30 -45.93 29.07
CA GLN A 362 -5.35 -47.05 29.09
C GLN A 362 -4.46 -47.02 30.34
N ASP A 363 -4.12 -48.20 30.85
CA ASP A 363 -3.18 -48.40 31.97
C ASP A 363 -1.98 -49.23 31.48
N PHE A 364 -0.95 -48.55 30.97
CA PHE A 364 0.25 -49.21 30.46
C PHE A 364 1.19 -49.56 31.62
N LYS A 365 1.50 -50.86 31.78
CA LYS A 365 2.37 -51.35 32.87
C LYS A 365 3.83 -51.42 32.46
N THR A 366 4.11 -51.48 31.15
CA THR A 366 5.47 -51.46 30.60
C THR A 366 5.59 -50.47 29.44
N ARG A 367 6.85 -50.10 29.13
CA ARG A 367 7.14 -49.22 28.00
C ARG A 367 6.82 -49.89 26.67
N GLU A 368 7.03 -51.20 26.58
CA GLU A 368 6.73 -51.99 25.39
C GLU A 368 5.21 -52.01 25.08
N GLU A 369 4.36 -52.06 26.11
CA GLU A 369 2.90 -51.97 25.94
C GLU A 369 2.48 -50.61 25.37
N TYR A 370 3.06 -49.52 25.87
CA TYR A 370 2.84 -48.18 25.34
C TYR A 370 3.32 -48.05 23.88
N GLU A 371 4.54 -48.49 23.58
CA GLU A 371 5.11 -48.41 22.23
C GLU A 371 4.31 -49.25 21.23
N ALA A 372 3.86 -50.44 21.62
CA ALA A 372 2.99 -51.28 20.80
C ALA A 372 1.62 -50.63 20.55
N PHE A 373 1.03 -49.98 21.57
CA PHE A 373 -0.21 -49.24 21.41
C PHE A 373 -0.07 -48.08 20.44
N MET A 374 1.00 -47.29 20.57
CA MET A 374 1.28 -46.16 19.66
C MET A 374 1.52 -46.64 18.23
N GLN A 375 2.23 -47.76 18.03
CA GLN A 375 2.44 -48.37 16.71
C GLN A 375 1.14 -48.87 16.07
N ALA A 376 0.23 -49.44 16.86
CA ALA A 376 -1.03 -49.94 16.33
C ALA A 376 -2.07 -48.83 16.05
N ASN A 377 -2.06 -47.75 16.85
CA ASN A 377 -3.17 -46.80 16.88
C ASN A 377 -2.83 -45.39 16.36
N VAL A 378 -1.54 -45.03 16.26
CA VAL A 378 -1.12 -43.66 15.95
C VAL A 378 -0.11 -43.63 14.79
N PHE A 379 0.96 -44.41 14.86
CA PHE A 379 1.98 -44.41 13.82
C PHE A 379 1.45 -45.03 12.51
N GLY A 380 1.77 -44.41 11.38
CA GLY A 380 1.37 -44.90 10.05
C GLY A 380 -0.05 -44.56 9.61
N LYS A 381 -0.88 -43.96 10.48
CA LYS A 381 -2.22 -43.48 10.14
C LYS A 381 -2.20 -42.14 9.40
N THR A 382 -3.16 -41.91 8.52
CA THR A 382 -3.35 -40.61 7.88
C THR A 382 -4.20 -39.67 8.74
N ILE A 383 -4.13 -38.35 8.52
CA ILE A 383 -4.93 -37.36 9.27
C ILE A 383 -6.43 -37.62 9.11
N GLU A 384 -6.86 -38.12 7.96
CA GLU A 384 -8.24 -38.40 7.63
C GLU A 384 -8.84 -39.51 8.52
N GLU A 385 -7.99 -40.36 9.11
CA GLU A 385 -8.41 -41.37 10.08
C GLU A 385 -8.70 -40.78 11.47
N PHE A 386 -8.23 -39.56 11.74
CA PHE A 386 -8.49 -38.81 12.97
C PHE A 386 -9.72 -37.91 12.79
N VAL A 387 -10.90 -38.54 12.83
CA VAL A 387 -12.21 -37.89 12.56
C VAL A 387 -12.65 -37.02 13.74
N PRO A 388 -13.07 -35.75 13.53
CA PRO A 388 -13.58 -34.87 14.59
C PRO A 388 -14.75 -35.47 15.38
N GLU A 389 -14.63 -35.51 16.71
CA GLU A 389 -15.63 -36.10 17.61
C GLU A 389 -16.55 -35.03 18.23
N THR A 390 -16.00 -33.86 18.60
CA THR A 390 -16.73 -32.78 19.27
C THR A 390 -17.25 -31.72 18.28
N SER A 391 -18.21 -30.88 18.69
CA SER A 391 -18.63 -29.71 17.90
C SER A 391 -17.47 -28.77 17.64
N LEU A 392 -16.63 -28.51 18.66
CA LEU A 392 -15.45 -27.68 18.56
C LEU A 392 -14.43 -28.24 17.57
N GLU A 393 -14.12 -29.54 17.61
CA GLU A 393 -13.21 -30.18 16.65
C GLU A 393 -13.74 -30.12 15.21
N LYS A 394 -15.06 -30.24 15.03
CA LYS A 394 -15.71 -30.09 13.72
C LYS A 394 -15.60 -28.66 13.21
N ALA A 395 -15.81 -27.67 14.08
CA ALA A 395 -15.64 -26.26 13.74
C ALA A 395 -14.17 -25.94 13.39
N GLN A 396 -13.21 -26.43 14.17
CA GLN A 396 -11.78 -26.26 13.90
C GLN A 396 -11.34 -26.95 12.59
N ASP A 397 -11.91 -28.11 12.26
CA ASP A 397 -11.66 -28.76 10.96
C ASP A 397 -12.17 -27.91 9.78
N ILE A 398 -13.34 -27.26 9.92
CA ILE A 398 -13.84 -26.33 8.91
C ILE A 398 -12.87 -25.15 8.74
N VAL A 399 -12.41 -24.55 9.85
CA VAL A 399 -11.43 -23.45 9.82
C VAL A 399 -10.12 -23.90 9.17
N PHE A 400 -9.64 -25.08 9.51
CA PHE A 400 -8.45 -25.65 8.88
C PHE A 400 -8.62 -25.80 7.36
N ARG A 401 -9.76 -26.35 6.90
CA ARG A 401 -10.08 -26.43 5.47
C ARG A 401 -10.23 -25.05 4.83
N ALA A 402 -10.66 -24.05 5.59
CA ALA A 402 -10.76 -22.67 5.12
C ALA A 402 -9.39 -22.05 4.81
N TYR A 403 -8.31 -22.49 5.45
CA TYR A 403 -6.96 -22.07 5.05
C TYR A 403 -6.58 -22.62 3.67
N SER A 404 -7.20 -23.70 3.18
CA SER A 404 -6.91 -24.26 1.85
C SER A 404 -7.63 -23.57 0.68
N VAL A 405 -8.44 -22.56 0.96
CA VAL A 405 -9.20 -21.79 -0.03
C VAL A 405 -8.89 -20.29 0.09
N LYS A 406 -9.32 -19.51 -0.89
CA LYS A 406 -8.98 -18.08 -0.98
C LYS A 406 -10.18 -17.16 -0.76
N GLY A 407 -9.86 -15.92 -0.39
CA GLY A 407 -10.80 -14.79 -0.39
C GLY A 407 -12.03 -14.99 0.49
N ARG A 408 -13.16 -14.47 0.01
CA ARG A 408 -14.48 -14.44 0.65
C ARG A 408 -15.00 -15.83 1.06
N ARG A 409 -14.54 -16.89 0.39
CA ARG A 409 -14.88 -18.27 0.79
C ARG A 409 -14.37 -18.62 2.19
N GLN A 410 -13.22 -18.07 2.59
CA GLN A 410 -12.67 -18.28 3.93
C GLN A 410 -13.63 -17.72 5.01
N ILE A 411 -14.24 -16.56 4.75
CA ILE A 411 -15.22 -15.92 5.63
C ILE A 411 -16.48 -16.78 5.77
N HIS A 412 -16.96 -17.39 4.68
CA HIS A 412 -18.11 -18.31 4.71
C HIS A 412 -17.83 -19.53 5.58
N MET A 413 -16.67 -20.15 5.39
CA MET A 413 -16.28 -21.32 6.16
C MET A 413 -16.06 -20.97 7.64
N ALA A 414 -15.50 -19.80 7.95
CA ALA A 414 -15.38 -19.33 9.34
C ALA A 414 -16.77 -19.13 9.99
N ARG A 415 -17.73 -18.51 9.28
CA ARG A 415 -19.11 -18.36 9.76
C ARG A 415 -19.82 -19.70 9.93
N GLN A 416 -19.59 -20.64 9.01
CA GLN A 416 -20.09 -22.01 9.12
C GLN A 416 -19.51 -22.73 10.35
N ALA A 417 -18.21 -22.54 10.63
CA ALA A 417 -17.58 -23.08 11.83
C ALA A 417 -18.23 -22.52 13.11
N LEU A 418 -18.51 -21.21 13.17
CA LEU A 418 -19.20 -20.59 14.30
C LEU A 418 -20.66 -21.05 14.44
N ALA A 419 -21.33 -21.39 13.34
CA ALA A 419 -22.67 -22.00 13.39
C ALA A 419 -22.65 -23.44 13.93
N VAL A 420 -21.54 -24.16 13.76
CA VAL A 420 -21.34 -25.49 14.35
C VAL A 420 -20.96 -25.38 15.83
N ASP A 421 -20.05 -24.48 16.17
CA ASP A 421 -19.64 -24.21 17.54
C ASP A 421 -19.27 -22.72 17.72
N PRO A 422 -20.04 -21.95 18.50
CA PRO A 422 -19.78 -20.52 18.71
C PRO A 422 -18.53 -20.26 19.56
N ASP A 423 -17.96 -21.27 20.21
CA ASP A 423 -16.73 -21.16 21.01
C ASP A 423 -15.47 -21.52 20.20
N CYS A 424 -15.58 -21.64 18.88
CA CYS A 424 -14.45 -21.82 17.98
C CYS A 424 -13.61 -20.53 17.84
N ALA A 425 -12.63 -20.37 18.74
CA ALA A 425 -11.70 -19.23 18.72
C ALA A 425 -10.95 -19.07 17.39
N ASP A 426 -10.57 -20.18 16.75
CA ASP A 426 -9.84 -20.16 15.49
C ASP A 426 -10.70 -19.57 14.33
N ALA A 427 -12.02 -19.73 14.38
CA ALA A 427 -12.92 -19.12 13.39
C ALA A 427 -12.99 -17.59 13.55
N HIS A 428 -13.03 -17.10 14.79
CA HIS A 428 -12.93 -15.66 15.06
C HIS A 428 -11.58 -15.07 14.65
N ILE A 429 -10.47 -15.80 14.87
CA ILE A 429 -9.14 -15.41 14.38
C ILE A 429 -9.16 -15.27 12.86
N LEU A 430 -9.70 -16.26 12.14
CA LEU A 430 -9.78 -16.20 10.67
C LEU A 430 -10.63 -15.02 10.17
N LEU A 431 -11.74 -14.70 10.85
CA LEU A 431 -12.54 -13.51 10.51
C LEU A 431 -11.77 -12.20 10.75
N ALA A 432 -10.99 -12.14 11.83
CA ALA A 432 -10.13 -10.99 12.12
C ALA A 432 -9.00 -10.84 11.07
N GLU A 433 -8.40 -11.94 10.63
CA GLU A 433 -7.36 -11.95 9.59
C GLU A 433 -7.88 -11.46 8.23
N ARG A 434 -9.17 -11.66 7.95
CA ARG A 434 -9.79 -11.32 6.65
C ARG A 434 -10.44 -9.96 6.57
N THR A 435 -10.64 -9.28 7.70
CA THR A 435 -11.17 -7.92 7.68
C THR A 435 -10.03 -6.91 7.62
N PRO A 436 -10.06 -5.93 6.70
CA PRO A 436 -9.06 -4.85 6.66
C PRO A 436 -9.34 -3.77 7.70
N LEU A 437 -10.52 -3.80 8.34
CA LEU A 437 -10.97 -2.80 9.31
C LEU A 437 -10.38 -3.08 10.69
N GLN A 438 -9.43 -2.26 11.13
CA GLN A 438 -8.72 -2.43 12.40
C GLN A 438 -9.65 -2.58 13.62
N ASP A 439 -10.72 -1.80 13.71
CA ASP A 439 -11.70 -1.91 14.81
C ASP A 439 -12.41 -3.28 14.81
N LYS A 440 -12.75 -3.79 13.62
CA LYS A 440 -13.35 -5.11 13.46
C LYS A 440 -12.36 -6.23 13.75
N GLN A 441 -11.10 -6.07 13.38
CA GLN A 441 -10.04 -7.01 13.75
C GLN A 441 -9.96 -7.15 15.28
N LEU A 442 -9.98 -6.02 15.99
CA LEU A 442 -9.91 -6.00 17.44
C LEU A 442 -11.15 -6.65 18.08
N GLU A 443 -12.35 -6.37 17.57
CA GLU A 443 -13.60 -7.02 18.01
C GLU A 443 -13.50 -8.55 17.87
N PHE A 444 -13.12 -9.04 16.70
CA PHE A 444 -13.02 -10.47 16.44
C PHE A 444 -11.91 -11.15 17.27
N PHE A 445 -10.73 -10.56 17.42
CA PHE A 445 -9.68 -11.13 18.28
C PHE A 445 -10.07 -11.15 19.76
N THR A 446 -10.83 -10.15 20.21
CA THR A 446 -11.39 -10.11 21.56
C THR A 446 -12.39 -11.24 21.75
N GLU A 447 -13.29 -11.46 20.79
CA GLU A 447 -14.23 -12.58 20.82
C GLU A 447 -13.53 -13.94 20.72
N ALA A 448 -12.45 -14.06 19.92
CA ALA A 448 -11.63 -15.27 19.87
C ALA A 448 -11.07 -15.63 21.25
N LEU A 449 -10.57 -14.63 21.99
CA LEU A 449 -10.02 -14.85 23.33
C LEU A 449 -11.11 -15.29 24.32
N LYS A 450 -12.28 -14.63 24.30
CA LYS A 450 -13.42 -15.00 25.15
C LYS A 450 -13.96 -16.39 24.81
N ALA A 451 -14.06 -16.72 23.52
CA ALA A 451 -14.45 -18.04 23.05
C ALA A 451 -13.51 -19.13 23.58
N ALA A 452 -12.19 -18.92 23.42
CA ALA A 452 -11.20 -19.84 23.95
C ALA A 452 -11.21 -19.94 25.50
N GLU A 453 -11.58 -18.87 26.20
CA GLU A 453 -11.69 -18.92 27.67
C GLU A 453 -12.91 -19.75 28.12
N ARG A 454 -14.03 -19.69 27.39
CA ARG A 454 -15.23 -20.49 27.69
C ARG A 454 -15.03 -21.99 27.50
N THR A 455 -14.09 -22.40 26.64
CA THR A 455 -13.75 -23.83 26.46
C THR A 455 -12.85 -24.39 27.57
N LEU A 456 -12.31 -23.54 28.44
CA LEU A 456 -11.39 -23.92 29.51
C LEU A 456 -12.07 -23.93 30.88
N ALA A 457 -11.77 -24.94 31.69
CA ALA A 457 -12.18 -24.93 33.09
C ALA A 457 -11.39 -23.86 33.88
N PRO A 458 -12.01 -23.13 34.83
CA PRO A 458 -11.35 -22.02 35.52
C PRO A 458 -10.05 -22.42 36.27
N ASP A 459 -9.96 -23.64 36.79
CA ASP A 459 -8.79 -24.13 37.51
C ASP A 459 -7.58 -24.40 36.58
N VAL A 460 -7.80 -24.48 35.26
CA VAL A 460 -6.72 -24.69 34.28
C VAL A 460 -5.71 -23.56 34.32
N PHE A 461 -6.15 -22.32 34.58
CA PHE A 461 -5.27 -21.15 34.66
C PHE A 461 -4.28 -21.22 35.81
N GLU A 462 -4.62 -21.89 36.91
CA GLU A 462 -3.72 -22.11 38.04
C GLU A 462 -2.95 -23.41 37.89
N LYS A 463 -3.65 -24.51 37.60
CA LYS A 463 -3.09 -25.87 37.52
C LYS A 463 -2.10 -26.02 36.37
N HIS A 464 -2.33 -25.33 35.25
CA HIS A 464 -1.53 -25.45 34.04
C HIS A 464 -0.70 -24.21 33.73
N ALA A 465 -0.65 -23.21 34.62
CA ALA A 465 0.27 -22.08 34.50
C ALA A 465 1.70 -22.55 34.26
N GLY A 466 2.40 -21.91 33.31
CA GLY A 466 3.76 -22.29 32.93
C GLY A 466 3.86 -23.43 31.92
N ARG A 467 2.74 -24.11 31.59
CA ARG A 467 2.73 -25.27 30.68
C ARG A 467 1.59 -25.23 29.66
N PHE A 468 0.98 -24.06 29.42
CA PHE A 468 -0.17 -23.93 28.51
C PHE A 468 0.10 -24.57 27.15
N TRP A 469 1.25 -24.30 26.50
CA TRP A 469 1.50 -24.91 25.18
C TRP A 469 1.56 -26.45 25.18
N ARG A 470 1.92 -27.06 26.32
CA ARG A 470 1.97 -28.52 26.46
C ARG A 470 0.59 -29.14 26.70
N VAL A 471 -0.42 -28.31 26.99
CA VAL A 471 -1.81 -28.72 27.19
C VAL A 471 -2.60 -28.31 25.97
N THR A 472 -2.95 -29.30 25.15
CA THR A 472 -3.62 -29.14 23.85
C THR A 472 -4.84 -28.21 23.94
N GLU A 473 -5.70 -28.40 24.94
CA GLU A 473 -6.93 -27.65 25.17
C GLU A 473 -6.69 -26.13 25.33
N THR A 474 -5.53 -25.71 25.83
CA THR A 474 -5.24 -24.29 26.08
C THR A 474 -4.58 -23.56 24.90
N ARG A 475 -4.17 -24.29 23.86
CA ARG A 475 -3.48 -23.70 22.69
C ARG A 475 -4.35 -22.68 21.93
N PRO A 476 -5.67 -22.87 21.72
CA PRO A 476 -6.54 -21.84 21.16
C PRO A 476 -6.51 -20.53 21.97
N TYR A 477 -6.50 -20.61 23.30
CA TYR A 477 -6.40 -19.42 24.18
C TYR A 477 -5.06 -18.70 24.00
N VAL A 478 -3.96 -19.45 23.95
CA VAL A 478 -2.62 -18.89 23.73
C VAL A 478 -2.54 -18.19 22.37
N ARG A 479 -3.06 -18.82 21.30
CA ARG A 479 -3.13 -18.20 19.97
C ARG A 479 -3.97 -16.93 19.97
N ALA A 480 -5.21 -16.99 20.45
CA ALA A 480 -6.13 -15.85 20.46
C ALA A 480 -5.54 -14.66 21.24
N LYS A 481 -4.95 -14.92 22.40
CA LYS A 481 -4.30 -13.88 23.22
C LYS A 481 -3.10 -13.24 22.53
N PHE A 482 -2.33 -14.02 21.76
CA PHE A 482 -1.20 -13.52 20.99
C PHE A 482 -1.67 -12.63 19.84
N ARG A 483 -2.64 -13.09 19.03
CA ARG A 483 -3.19 -12.31 17.91
C ARG A 483 -3.86 -11.01 18.37
N LEU A 484 -4.55 -11.04 19.52
CA LEU A 484 -5.09 -9.84 20.15
C LEU A 484 -3.98 -8.85 20.52
N ALA A 485 -2.87 -9.31 21.10
CA ALA A 485 -1.75 -8.44 21.44
C ALA A 485 -1.12 -7.79 20.20
N GLU A 486 -0.93 -8.54 19.11
CA GLU A 486 -0.45 -8.00 17.83
C GLU A 486 -1.39 -6.90 17.30
N CYS A 487 -2.71 -7.14 17.35
CA CYS A 487 -3.72 -6.16 16.92
C CYS A 487 -3.68 -4.89 17.77
N LEU A 488 -3.54 -5.03 19.10
CA LEU A 488 -3.42 -3.89 20.02
C LEU A 488 -2.15 -3.06 19.75
N ILE A 489 -1.02 -3.70 19.42
CA ILE A 489 0.22 -2.99 19.03
C ILE A 489 0.00 -2.15 17.77
N LYS A 490 -0.65 -2.73 16.76
CA LYS A 490 -1.00 -2.04 15.51
C LYS A 490 -1.96 -0.87 15.74
N ALA A 491 -2.84 -0.98 16.74
CA ALA A 491 -3.75 0.09 17.16
C ALA A 491 -3.12 1.07 18.16
N ALA A 492 -1.80 1.00 18.39
CA ALA A 492 -1.05 1.82 19.36
C ALA A 492 -1.57 1.75 20.82
N ARG A 493 -2.30 0.70 21.19
CA ARG A 493 -2.77 0.41 22.56
C ARG A 493 -1.72 -0.41 23.31
N LEU A 494 -0.57 0.22 23.52
CA LEU A 494 0.67 -0.47 23.89
C LEU A 494 0.67 -1.06 25.30
N GLU A 495 0.10 -0.37 26.30
CA GLU A 495 0.01 -0.88 27.66
C GLU A 495 -0.79 -2.18 27.73
N GLU A 496 -1.96 -2.21 27.07
CA GLU A 496 -2.82 -3.40 27.01
C GLU A 496 -2.12 -4.56 26.29
N ALA A 497 -1.48 -4.28 25.15
CA ALA A 497 -0.69 -5.27 24.44
C ALA A 497 0.42 -5.87 25.32
N ALA A 498 1.18 -5.02 26.02
CA ALA A 498 2.24 -5.45 26.92
C ALA A 498 1.70 -6.35 28.04
N ASP A 499 0.52 -6.07 28.59
CA ASP A 499 -0.11 -6.89 29.62
C ASP A 499 -0.54 -8.27 29.08
N HIS A 500 -1.10 -8.32 27.86
CA HIS A 500 -1.40 -9.59 27.19
C HIS A 500 -0.13 -10.42 26.96
N LEU A 501 0.96 -9.80 26.46
CA LEU A 501 2.24 -10.45 26.19
C LEU A 501 2.94 -10.94 27.47
N ARG A 502 2.96 -10.14 28.54
CA ARG A 502 3.46 -10.59 29.85
C ARG A 502 2.63 -11.75 30.39
N GLY A 503 1.31 -11.69 30.22
CA GLY A 503 0.41 -12.79 30.55
C GLY A 503 0.75 -14.07 29.79
N LEU A 504 1.02 -13.96 28.48
CA LEU A 504 1.46 -15.09 27.65
C LEU A 504 2.77 -15.69 28.14
N LEU A 505 3.79 -14.88 28.42
CA LEU A 505 5.08 -15.36 28.91
C LEU A 505 4.99 -16.04 30.28
N ARG A 506 4.03 -15.63 31.13
CA ARG A 506 3.75 -16.32 32.40
C ARG A 506 3.07 -17.67 32.19
N LEU A 507 2.08 -17.74 31.29
CA LEU A 507 1.32 -18.96 31.02
C LEU A 507 2.10 -19.97 30.17
N ASN A 508 2.97 -19.47 29.29
CA ASN A 508 3.79 -20.22 28.35
C ASN A 508 5.25 -19.71 28.30
N PRO A 509 6.08 -20.00 29.31
CA PRO A 509 7.49 -19.59 29.37
C PRO A 509 8.38 -20.20 28.28
N ASP A 510 7.97 -21.34 27.70
CA ASP A 510 8.66 -21.93 26.56
C ASP A 510 8.63 -20.97 25.34
N ASP A 511 7.64 -20.07 25.29
CA ASP A 511 7.49 -18.95 24.34
C ASP A 511 7.60 -19.36 22.87
N ILE A 512 6.84 -20.39 22.51
CA ILE A 512 6.85 -21.02 21.17
C ILE A 512 6.30 -20.07 20.09
N LEU A 513 5.44 -19.12 20.44
CA LEU A 513 4.94 -18.10 19.52
C LEU A 513 5.85 -16.85 19.43
N GLY A 514 6.92 -16.78 20.23
CA GLY A 514 7.84 -15.63 20.19
C GLY A 514 7.25 -14.33 20.76
N ALA A 515 6.37 -14.40 21.76
CA ALA A 515 5.78 -13.22 22.43
C ALA A 515 6.83 -12.26 22.99
N ARG A 516 8.02 -12.74 23.38
CA ARG A 516 9.11 -11.86 23.83
C ARG A 516 9.60 -10.89 22.75
N PHE A 517 9.60 -11.31 21.49
CA PHE A 517 10.05 -10.51 20.35
C PHE A 517 9.10 -9.37 20.00
N TRP A 518 7.81 -9.53 20.32
CA TRP A 518 6.81 -8.46 20.25
C TRP A 518 6.81 -7.56 21.50
N LEU A 519 7.12 -8.14 22.68
CA LEU A 519 7.13 -7.39 23.94
C LEU A 519 8.26 -6.37 23.99
N TRP A 520 9.48 -6.70 23.55
CA TRP A 520 10.61 -5.78 23.60
C TRP A 520 10.38 -4.46 22.85
N PRO A 521 10.03 -4.44 21.55
CA PRO A 521 9.74 -3.20 20.83
C PRO A 521 8.53 -2.47 21.42
N CYS A 522 7.48 -3.19 21.86
CA CYS A 522 6.34 -2.58 22.55
C CYS A 522 6.78 -1.81 23.81
N LEU A 523 7.69 -2.37 24.61
CA LEU A 523 8.23 -1.70 25.80
C LEU A 523 9.15 -0.51 25.46
N LEU A 524 9.92 -0.58 24.36
CA LEU A 524 10.72 0.56 23.88
C LEU A 524 9.81 1.74 23.50
N ARG A 525 8.71 1.47 22.78
CA ARG A 525 7.71 2.49 22.42
C ARG A 525 7.02 3.10 23.65
N LEU A 526 6.84 2.30 24.71
CA LEU A 526 6.38 2.77 26.03
C LEU A 526 7.45 3.51 26.87
N GLY A 527 8.69 3.65 26.36
CA GLY A 527 9.80 4.26 27.11
C GLY A 527 10.34 3.42 28.27
N LYS A 528 10.01 2.12 28.32
CA LYS A 528 10.39 1.19 29.40
C LYS A 528 11.76 0.53 29.16
N ASP A 529 12.75 1.33 28.77
CA ASP A 529 14.09 0.90 28.35
C ASP A 529 14.79 0.02 29.41
N SER A 530 14.64 0.35 30.70
CA SER A 530 15.24 -0.43 31.80
C SER A 530 14.62 -1.83 31.96
N GLU A 531 13.36 -2.01 31.57
CA GLU A 531 12.68 -3.30 31.56
C GLU A 531 13.20 -4.14 30.39
N VAL A 532 13.31 -3.55 29.20
CA VAL A 532 13.88 -4.21 28.02
C VAL A 532 15.32 -4.68 28.29
N GLU A 533 16.14 -3.85 28.93
CA GLU A 533 17.51 -4.24 29.30
C GLU A 533 17.55 -5.48 30.20
N LYS A 534 16.64 -5.57 31.18
CA LYS A 534 16.52 -6.74 32.07
C LYS A 534 16.07 -7.97 31.30
N LEU A 535 15.07 -7.83 30.43
CA LEU A 535 14.55 -8.93 29.62
C LEU A 535 15.62 -9.48 28.66
N LEU A 536 16.36 -8.61 27.94
CA LEU A 536 17.46 -9.04 27.07
C LEU A 536 18.58 -9.75 27.85
N LYS A 537 18.85 -9.33 29.10
CA LYS A 537 19.82 -10.01 29.99
C LYS A 537 19.35 -11.39 30.45
N GLN A 538 18.04 -11.59 30.60
CA GLN A 538 17.43 -12.88 30.95
C GLN A 538 17.37 -13.81 29.73
N SER A 539 17.08 -13.26 28.55
CA SER A 539 17.01 -13.95 27.26
C SER A 539 18.38 -14.18 26.61
N LYS A 540 19.38 -14.68 27.35
CA LYS A 540 20.74 -14.90 26.81
C LYS A 540 20.79 -15.93 25.69
N ARG A 541 19.81 -16.84 25.63
CA ARG A 541 19.69 -17.86 24.58
C ARG A 541 19.43 -17.27 23.19
N ASP A 542 18.84 -16.08 23.14
CA ASP A 542 18.48 -15.38 21.91
C ASP A 542 19.63 -14.46 21.41
N LYS A 543 20.82 -14.53 22.03
CA LYS A 543 22.00 -13.75 21.62
C LYS A 543 22.49 -14.22 20.25
N GLY A 544 22.01 -13.56 19.20
CA GLY A 544 22.30 -13.89 17.81
C GLY A 544 21.06 -13.90 16.91
N ASP A 545 19.87 -13.94 17.51
CA ASP A 545 18.60 -13.71 16.82
C ASP A 545 18.52 -12.27 16.31
N CYS A 546 17.98 -12.08 15.10
CA CYS A 546 17.89 -10.81 14.42
C CYS A 546 17.14 -9.76 15.27
N THR A 547 15.97 -10.13 15.80
CA THR A 547 15.15 -9.23 16.62
C THR A 547 15.90 -8.82 17.89
N TRP A 548 16.63 -9.76 18.49
CA TRP A 548 17.42 -9.48 19.69
C TRP A 548 18.56 -8.48 19.42
N VAL A 549 19.33 -8.67 18.34
CA VAL A 549 20.49 -7.80 18.04
C VAL A 549 20.05 -6.39 17.64
N TYR A 550 18.99 -6.25 16.85
CA TYR A 550 18.43 -4.95 16.48
C TYR A 550 17.78 -4.24 17.67
N THR A 551 17.03 -4.95 18.52
CA THR A 551 16.49 -4.38 19.78
C THR A 551 17.63 -3.86 20.67
N ARG A 552 18.73 -4.62 20.80
CA ARG A 552 19.88 -4.23 21.61
C ARG A 552 20.59 -3.00 21.03
N ALA A 553 20.74 -2.91 19.72
CA ALA A 553 21.31 -1.75 19.05
C ALA A 553 20.48 -0.49 19.36
N LEU A 554 19.17 -0.55 19.10
CA LEU A 554 18.24 0.55 19.37
C LEU A 554 18.23 0.96 20.84
N LEU A 555 18.13 0.00 21.77
CA LEU A 555 18.17 0.28 23.21
C LEU A 555 19.47 0.99 23.63
N THR A 556 20.60 0.57 23.08
CA THR A 556 21.90 1.19 23.41
C THR A 556 21.98 2.62 22.91
N PHE A 557 21.47 2.87 21.70
CA PHE A 557 21.37 4.21 21.13
C PHE A 557 20.45 5.10 21.97
N ARG A 558 19.26 4.63 22.34
CA ARG A 558 18.32 5.38 23.19
C ARG A 558 18.91 5.78 24.54
N GLN A 559 19.69 4.89 25.16
CA GLN A 559 20.27 5.13 26.48
C GLN A 559 21.51 6.03 26.46
N LYS A 560 22.31 5.98 25.38
CA LYS A 560 23.66 6.56 25.36
C LYS A 560 23.93 7.51 24.20
N GLY A 561 22.99 7.65 23.28
CA GLY A 561 23.20 8.27 21.98
C GLY A 561 24.21 7.49 21.14
N GLU A 562 24.75 8.18 20.14
CA GLU A 562 25.67 7.61 19.17
C GLU A 562 27.10 7.43 19.72
N THR A 563 27.27 6.46 20.63
CA THR A 563 28.56 6.11 21.22
C THR A 563 29.26 5.00 20.42
N PRO A 564 30.59 4.80 20.59
CA PRO A 564 31.29 3.66 20.00
C PRO A 564 30.66 2.30 20.33
N LEU A 565 30.04 2.18 21.51
CA LEU A 565 29.31 0.98 21.91
C LEU A 565 28.00 0.81 21.10
N ALA A 566 27.22 1.87 20.90
CA ALA A 566 26.02 1.85 20.08
C ALA A 566 26.36 1.49 18.62
N ARG A 567 27.40 2.14 18.06
CA ARG A 567 27.92 1.84 16.71
C ARG A 567 28.35 0.37 16.57
N ARG A 568 29.03 -0.18 17.59
CA ARG A 568 29.41 -1.60 17.59
C ARG A 568 28.18 -2.53 17.58
N HIS A 569 27.15 -2.24 18.39
CA HIS A 569 25.94 -3.05 18.39
C HIS A 569 25.18 -2.92 17.06
N LEU A 570 25.12 -1.74 16.46
CA LEU A 570 24.50 -1.54 15.16
C LEU A 570 25.22 -2.30 14.05
N ASN A 571 26.55 -2.18 13.96
CA ASN A 571 27.33 -2.95 12.98
C ASN A 571 27.14 -4.46 13.15
N GLN A 572 27.00 -4.93 14.39
CA GLN A 572 26.71 -6.34 14.67
C GLN A 572 25.30 -6.75 14.20
N ALA A 573 24.32 -5.86 14.31
CA ALA A 573 22.96 -6.08 13.84
C ALA A 573 22.91 -6.13 12.31
N ILE A 574 23.50 -5.14 11.63
CA ILE A 574 23.59 -5.10 10.15
C ILE A 574 24.33 -6.32 9.61
N LYS A 575 25.45 -6.72 10.23
CA LYS A 575 26.19 -7.93 9.83
C LYS A 575 25.38 -9.22 10.04
N ASN A 576 24.49 -9.24 11.02
CA ASN A 576 23.66 -10.40 11.31
C ASN A 576 22.56 -10.58 10.26
N ASN A 577 21.87 -9.50 9.88
CA ASN A 577 20.90 -9.53 8.80
C ASN A 577 20.81 -8.14 8.13
N PRO A 578 21.47 -7.92 6.98
CA PRO A 578 21.46 -6.61 6.30
C PRO A 578 20.10 -6.28 5.68
N ILE A 579 19.34 -7.31 5.29
CA ILE A 579 17.99 -7.18 4.73
C ILE A 579 17.05 -6.49 5.75
N CYS A 580 17.18 -6.82 7.04
CA CYS A 580 16.44 -6.13 8.08
C CYS A 580 16.73 -4.61 8.15
N ALA A 581 18.00 -4.20 7.96
CA ALA A 581 18.34 -2.77 7.95
C ALA A 581 17.69 -2.05 6.76
N GLU A 582 17.71 -2.66 5.58
CA GLU A 582 17.06 -2.12 4.39
C GLU A 582 15.54 -1.95 4.61
N TYR A 583 14.88 -2.94 5.23
CA TYR A 583 13.45 -2.86 5.50
C TYR A 583 13.07 -1.83 6.56
N LEU A 584 13.86 -1.72 7.64
CA LEU A 584 13.67 -0.68 8.65
C LEU A 584 13.82 0.74 8.07
N MET A 585 14.60 0.92 7.01
CA MET A 585 14.82 2.23 6.39
C MET A 585 13.81 2.56 5.29
N HIS A 586 13.58 1.62 4.39
CA HIS A 586 12.82 1.90 3.17
C HIS A 586 11.31 1.67 3.31
N GLY A 587 10.85 1.17 4.46
CA GLY A 587 9.43 0.92 4.72
C GLY A 587 8.77 0.00 3.67
N LYS A 588 9.57 -0.75 2.90
CA LYS A 588 9.08 -1.59 1.81
C LYS A 588 8.20 -2.69 2.41
N GLY A 589 7.02 -2.87 1.83
CA GLY A 589 6.23 -4.08 2.08
C GLY A 589 7.07 -5.30 1.71
N PHE A 590 7.16 -6.25 2.63
CA PHE A 590 7.71 -7.58 2.38
C PHE A 590 6.57 -8.60 2.39
N PRO A 591 6.71 -9.72 1.67
CA PRO A 591 5.75 -10.82 1.73
C PRO A 591 5.54 -11.23 3.19
N LYS A 592 4.30 -11.08 3.68
CA LYS A 592 3.91 -11.56 5.00
C LYS A 592 3.34 -12.97 4.87
N PRO A 593 3.44 -13.79 5.92
CA PRO A 593 2.74 -15.06 5.98
C PRO A 593 1.28 -14.89 5.59
N THR A 594 0.86 -15.62 4.57
CA THR A 594 -0.47 -15.50 4.01
C THR A 594 -1.46 -16.26 4.89
N PRO A 595 -2.63 -15.69 5.23
CA PRO A 595 -3.62 -16.42 6.02
C PRO A 595 -4.38 -17.47 5.19
N ASP A 596 -3.83 -17.96 4.07
CA ASP A 596 -4.20 -19.21 3.38
C ASP A 596 -3.11 -20.30 3.58
N GLY A 597 -2.13 -20.04 4.45
CA GLY A 597 -1.12 -21.02 4.86
C GLY A 597 -0.19 -21.48 3.73
N ARG A 598 -0.11 -20.75 2.62
CA ARG A 598 0.89 -21.02 1.56
C ARG A 598 2.28 -20.57 2.00
N ASP A 599 2.34 -19.43 2.68
CA ASP A 599 3.54 -18.88 3.29
C ASP A 599 3.35 -18.95 4.80
N LEU A 600 3.55 -20.13 5.41
CA LEU A 600 3.31 -20.34 6.85
C LEU A 600 4.24 -19.54 7.74
N PHE A 601 5.36 -19.07 7.19
CA PHE A 601 6.43 -18.38 7.89
C PHE A 601 6.94 -17.26 7.00
N TYR A 602 7.60 -16.26 7.60
CA TYR A 602 8.31 -15.25 6.82
C TYR A 602 9.44 -15.95 6.07
N ASP A 603 9.61 -15.61 4.78
CA ASP A 603 10.67 -16.18 3.95
C ASP A 603 12.08 -15.80 4.42
N ASP A 604 12.19 -14.71 5.20
CA ASP A 604 13.43 -14.20 5.77
C ASP A 604 13.22 -13.72 7.22
N GLU A 605 14.17 -14.04 8.09
CA GLU A 605 14.17 -13.62 9.51
C GLU A 605 14.17 -12.09 9.66
N GLY A 606 14.78 -11.38 8.70
CA GLY A 606 14.82 -9.92 8.65
C GLY A 606 13.48 -9.28 8.35
N CYS A 607 12.60 -9.93 7.57
CA CYS A 607 11.22 -9.48 7.36
C CYS A 607 10.44 -9.50 8.68
N TYR A 608 10.51 -10.61 9.43
CA TYR A 608 9.86 -10.70 10.75
C TYR A 608 10.40 -9.65 11.72
N CYS A 609 11.73 -9.54 11.81
CA CYS A 609 12.41 -8.55 12.65
C CYS A 609 11.95 -7.12 12.32
N ALA A 610 11.91 -6.76 11.03
CA ALA A 610 11.44 -5.45 10.59
C ALA A 610 9.96 -5.21 10.94
N ASP A 611 9.07 -6.19 10.76
CA ASP A 611 7.63 -6.06 11.09
C ASP A 611 7.42 -5.70 12.56
N VAL A 612 8.18 -6.32 13.47
CA VAL A 612 8.03 -6.09 14.91
C VAL A 612 8.73 -4.83 15.41
N LEU A 613 9.83 -4.41 14.75
CA LEU A 613 10.69 -3.33 15.24
C LEU A 613 10.52 -1.99 14.50
N ALA A 614 9.99 -1.96 13.28
CA ALA A 614 9.93 -0.74 12.45
C ALA A 614 9.35 0.46 13.20
N ALA A 615 8.18 0.31 13.84
CA ALA A 615 7.56 1.38 14.60
C ALA A 615 8.45 1.89 15.74
N ALA A 616 9.15 1.00 16.46
CA ALA A 616 10.02 1.40 17.56
C ALA A 616 11.27 2.17 17.08
N TRP A 617 11.81 1.82 15.91
CA TRP A 617 12.91 2.54 15.26
C TRP A 617 12.44 3.92 14.78
N HIS A 618 11.36 3.99 14.00
CA HIS A 618 10.84 5.25 13.45
C HIS A 618 10.35 6.23 14.54
N GLU A 619 9.76 5.73 15.63
CA GLU A 619 9.35 6.58 16.76
C GLU A 619 10.54 7.04 17.63
N THR A 620 11.73 6.44 17.48
CA THR A 620 12.93 6.87 18.21
C THR A 620 13.64 7.97 17.42
N ALA A 621 13.61 9.20 17.95
CA ALA A 621 14.25 10.35 17.34
C ALA A 621 15.74 10.10 17.02
N GLY A 622 16.14 10.34 15.76
CA GLY A 622 17.51 10.19 15.29
C GLY A 622 17.94 8.76 14.96
N ALA A 623 17.10 7.74 15.23
CA ALA A 623 17.49 6.34 15.01
C ALA A 623 17.44 5.91 13.54
N ALA A 624 16.51 6.45 12.76
CA ALA A 624 16.40 6.18 11.33
C ALA A 624 17.55 6.84 10.56
N GLU A 625 17.84 8.11 10.83
CA GLU A 625 18.97 8.84 10.25
C GLU A 625 20.29 8.14 10.60
N TRP A 626 20.43 7.71 11.85
CA TRP A 626 21.60 6.95 12.30
C TRP A 626 21.78 5.60 11.58
N LEU A 627 20.68 4.91 11.27
CA LEU A 627 20.74 3.66 10.50
C LEU A 627 21.09 3.95 9.03
N ASP A 628 20.49 4.99 8.44
CA ASP A 628 20.72 5.44 7.06
C ASP A 628 22.19 5.79 6.80
N GLU A 629 22.77 6.63 7.65
CA GLU A 629 24.18 7.05 7.56
C GLU A 629 25.13 5.85 7.55
N ARG A 630 24.74 4.74 8.19
CA ARG A 630 25.59 3.55 8.31
C ARG A 630 25.42 2.59 7.14
N ILE A 631 24.22 2.46 6.58
CA ILE A 631 23.99 1.66 5.36
C ILE A 631 24.50 2.39 4.10
N GLY A 632 24.36 3.72 4.04
CA GLY A 632 24.85 4.54 2.93
C GLY A 632 26.37 4.58 2.83
N TRP A 633 27.08 4.38 3.96
CA TRP A 633 28.55 4.32 3.99
C TRP A 633 29.11 2.94 3.59
N SER A 634 28.30 1.87 3.64
CA SER A 634 28.74 0.50 3.27
C SER A 634 28.75 0.21 1.76
N ALA A 635 28.56 1.22 0.90
CA ALA A 635 28.65 1.08 -0.55
C ALA A 635 30.09 1.23 -1.11
N GLU A 636 31.08 1.59 -0.30
CA GLU A 636 32.49 1.41 -0.65
C GLU A 636 33.01 0.13 0.01
N PRO A 637 33.46 -0.88 -0.75
CA PRO A 637 34.14 -2.02 -0.16
C PRO A 637 35.44 -1.51 0.49
N ASP A 638 35.55 -1.67 1.80
CA ASP A 638 36.82 -1.56 2.51
C ASP A 638 37.80 -2.54 1.85
N PHE A 639 38.76 -2.02 1.09
CA PHE A 639 39.92 -2.79 0.67
C PHE A 639 40.76 -3.05 1.92
N ASP A 640 40.78 -4.30 2.37
CA ASP A 640 41.71 -4.78 3.39
C ASP A 640 43.14 -4.62 2.87
N ASP A 641 43.83 -3.54 3.28
CA ASP A 641 45.28 -3.40 3.19
C ASP A 641 45.96 -4.29 4.25
N GLU A 642 45.87 -5.61 4.08
CA GLU A 642 46.71 -6.58 4.79
C GLU A 642 47.26 -7.64 3.82
N GLU A 643 47.96 -7.22 2.75
CA GLU A 643 48.83 -8.14 1.99
C GLU A 643 49.96 -7.44 1.20
N ALA A 644 50.60 -6.43 1.81
CA ALA A 644 51.78 -5.77 1.24
C ALA A 644 52.98 -5.76 2.21
N GLU A 645 53.28 -6.89 2.85
CA GLU A 645 54.58 -7.06 3.53
C GLU A 645 54.92 -8.55 3.74
N GLN A 646 55.29 -9.24 2.65
CA GLN A 646 56.22 -10.39 2.68
C GLN A 646 56.50 -10.90 1.25
N GLY A 647 57.65 -10.50 0.69
CA GLY A 647 58.11 -11.03 -0.60
C GLY A 647 59.28 -10.27 -1.21
N GLY A 648 60.32 -10.01 -0.42
CA GLY A 648 61.57 -9.43 -0.90
C GLY A 648 62.76 -10.08 -0.20
N GLU A 649 63.14 -11.28 -0.66
CA GLU A 649 64.52 -11.74 -0.93
C GLU A 649 64.51 -13.16 -1.51
#